data_AF-A0A4Q7MTI2-F1
#
_entry.id   AF-A0A4Q7MTI2-F1
#
_cell.length_a   1.000
_cell.length_b   1.000
_cell.length_c   1.000
_cell.angle_alpha   90.00
_cell.angle_beta   90.00
_cell.angle_gamma   90.00
#
_symmetry.space_group_name_H-M   'P 1'
#
loop_
_entity.id
_entity.type
_entity.pdbx_description
1 polymer ?
#
loop_
_entity_poly.entity_id
_entity_poly.type
_entity_poly.pdbx_seq_one_letter_code
_entity_poly.pdbx_strand_id
1 'polypeptide(L)'
;MTNPILKHILIILLAIQLPLHLLSQDSLETPVYTNDYLGISVRIPGKIGFLTRRVANDLTTYYVKAFDTEQEVHYICLMENNAKGSDVMVDSVILKGYLKKIKGNPGINGLQFRPLSFEGYPGQLLKFSDSSSGTALHFSVMNILRGNRNYFFTLFSPLRKMVNKHEDRFLASLQFIEPDTTGWTDHLLPQNSLPVWAPAPFEKVENDTIGNIFEESSHFSYDSVTSTNLTISKFIFPRLFWYPSDTALLRARVAESIGEGERLLSFEFTHNGPFRSAEGWIGYTHSHMNRRVRLLVNGDTLIAMVTAADMRTLKSANIKKMFENYRPAATPAASTIFTNKSGQLFNDFESSDTTVLNEVIDIAELVTYTKEDLPWLYEGLKRNWSRADLFINNYYAGALVQVHHPSTLDTLKEMYRNAGSDMVKAEILFALAGWRTAEAHRILTDLLLKGIPANDRIYDVFEVFRDSSALAAPFAQQLLPLLKDSLARPFVIQLCGQLLEEKFMQPAALGAWKGFIYKHAAGIAAAKLDESTPYWYCMAMVKLLTYMMEPGAISSLNKFLSQPSTIIKLGAAAALIRNNQPVPAAVLQKIAADSITRIILYDTLTKLKKPALFPAKYLNQVAISESELLDYISDHSSEFSSINFLKEIITDFKGSKQKFILYKLVFDIEGFPQPFLGIAGPFPVRPSALPVTGSAATGVFLGRGYAIENIDDDLKEWLMQFEE
;
A
#
# COMPACT_ATOMS: atom_id res chain seq x y z
N MET A 1 -2.51 -6.76 19.31
CA MET A 1 -1.56 -7.89 19.30
C MET A 1 -0.17 -7.37 19.65
N THR A 2 0.23 -7.53 20.91
CA THR A 2 1.51 -7.03 21.45
C THR A 2 2.64 -7.98 21.06
N ASN A 3 3.63 -7.47 20.32
CA ASN A 3 4.77 -8.29 19.91
C ASN A 3 5.58 -8.72 21.17
N PRO A 4 5.58 -10.02 21.52
CA PRO A 4 6.17 -10.55 22.76
C PRO A 4 7.73 -10.62 22.77
N ILE A 5 8.37 -10.24 21.65
CA ILE A 5 9.82 -10.05 21.46
C ILE A 5 10.38 -8.97 22.38
N LEU A 6 9.57 -7.92 22.62
CA LEU A 6 9.96 -6.71 23.34
C LEU A 6 10.06 -6.87 24.85
N LYS A 7 9.11 -7.65 25.40
CA LYS A 7 9.16 -8.05 26.79
C LYS A 7 10.45 -8.86 27.04
N HIS A 8 10.91 -9.63 26.06
CA HIS A 8 12.10 -10.47 26.16
C HIS A 8 13.42 -9.70 26.19
N ILE A 9 13.61 -8.66 25.37
CA ILE A 9 14.84 -7.84 25.32
C ILE A 9 14.98 -6.97 26.57
N LEU A 10 13.87 -6.34 27.01
CA LEU A 10 13.87 -5.57 28.25
C LEU A 10 14.08 -6.50 29.46
N ILE A 11 13.50 -7.72 29.45
CA ILE A 11 13.78 -8.75 30.47
C ILE A 11 15.22 -9.26 30.39
N ILE A 12 15.88 -9.35 29.23
CA ILE A 12 17.31 -9.72 29.15
C ILE A 12 18.19 -8.57 29.66
N LEU A 13 17.88 -7.32 29.29
CA LEU A 13 18.58 -6.13 29.78
C LEU A 13 18.36 -5.89 31.28
N LEU A 14 17.18 -6.22 31.81
CA LEU A 14 16.84 -6.15 33.24
C LEU A 14 17.33 -7.39 34.03
N ALA A 15 17.38 -8.58 33.43
CA ALA A 15 17.94 -9.79 34.06
C ALA A 15 19.47 -9.75 34.21
N ILE A 16 20.13 -8.70 33.71
CA ILE A 16 21.55 -8.39 33.97
C ILE A 16 21.75 -7.84 35.40
N GLN A 17 20.68 -7.62 36.19
CA GLN A 17 20.74 -7.45 37.65
C GLN A 17 21.10 -8.77 38.38
N LEU A 18 22.28 -9.33 38.12
CA LEU A 18 22.91 -10.36 38.97
C LEU A 18 24.04 -9.72 39.79
N PRO A 19 24.30 -10.21 41.02
CA PRO A 19 25.13 -9.52 42.01
C PRO A 19 26.59 -9.35 41.53
N LEU A 20 27.08 -8.12 41.71
CA LEU A 20 28.40 -7.58 41.32
C LEU A 20 29.65 -8.32 41.85
N HIS A 21 29.54 -9.48 42.52
CA HIS A 21 30.55 -9.93 43.49
C HIS A 21 31.40 -11.15 43.08
N LEU A 22 31.29 -11.69 41.87
CA LEU A 22 31.92 -12.98 41.54
C LEU A 22 32.69 -12.98 40.22
N LEU A 23 33.77 -12.20 40.11
CA LEU A 23 34.86 -12.47 39.15
C LEU A 23 36.20 -11.98 39.75
N SER A 24 37.09 -12.92 40.10
CA SER A 24 38.42 -12.67 40.65
C SER A 24 39.44 -12.19 39.60
N GLN A 25 40.45 -11.48 40.08
CA GLN A 25 41.53 -10.82 39.32
C GLN A 25 42.42 -11.80 38.55
N ASP A 26 42.70 -11.48 37.28
CA ASP A 26 44.01 -11.59 36.58
C ASP A 26 43.95 -10.88 35.20
N SER A 27 45.11 -10.55 34.64
CA SER A 27 45.46 -9.43 33.75
C SER A 27 44.91 -9.32 32.30
N LEU A 28 44.60 -8.07 31.88
CA LEU A 28 45.07 -7.28 30.71
C LEU A 28 45.35 -7.86 29.30
N GLU A 29 44.68 -8.91 28.83
CA GLU A 29 44.58 -9.14 27.37
C GLU A 29 43.29 -8.53 26.80
N THR A 30 43.34 -7.95 25.60
CA THR A 30 42.15 -7.57 24.82
C THR A 30 41.89 -8.67 23.79
N PRO A 31 41.32 -9.84 24.19
CA PRO A 31 41.17 -10.97 23.30
C PRO A 31 40.33 -10.59 22.08
N VAL A 32 40.70 -11.16 20.93
CA VAL A 32 39.85 -11.18 19.74
C VAL A 32 38.81 -12.25 19.97
N TYR A 33 37.54 -11.85 20.02
CA TYR A 33 36.40 -12.74 20.00
C TYR A 33 35.94 -12.93 18.56
N THR A 34 35.98 -14.17 18.08
CA THR A 34 35.46 -14.54 16.76
C THR A 34 34.36 -15.56 16.94
N ASN A 35 33.23 -15.36 16.27
CA ASN A 35 32.12 -16.30 16.28
C ASN A 35 31.52 -16.41 14.88
N ASP A 36 31.73 -17.56 14.26
CA ASP A 36 31.32 -17.83 12.87
C ASP A 36 29.80 -17.90 12.73
N TYR A 37 29.08 -18.34 13.77
CA TYR A 37 27.62 -18.38 13.77
C TYR A 37 26.99 -16.98 13.84
N LEU A 38 27.55 -16.11 14.68
CA LEU A 38 27.19 -14.68 14.73
C LEU A 38 27.71 -13.93 13.51
N GLY A 39 28.75 -14.44 12.83
CA GLY A 39 29.39 -13.78 11.71
C GLY A 39 30.13 -12.50 12.13
N ILE A 40 30.70 -12.46 13.35
CA ILE A 40 31.42 -11.29 13.88
C ILE A 40 32.82 -11.64 14.38
N SER A 41 33.72 -10.67 14.29
CA SER A 41 35.01 -10.64 14.97
C SER A 41 35.17 -9.29 15.67
N VAL A 42 35.52 -9.28 16.95
CA VAL A 42 35.61 -8.03 17.74
C VAL A 42 36.62 -8.18 18.87
N ARG A 43 37.37 -7.11 19.19
CA ARG A 43 38.27 -7.10 20.36
C ARG A 43 37.48 -6.62 21.58
N ILE A 44 37.35 -7.48 22.58
CA ILE A 44 36.60 -7.15 23.80
C ILE A 44 37.54 -7.10 25.00
N PRO A 45 37.69 -5.95 25.67
CA PRO A 45 38.44 -5.87 26.92
C PRO A 45 37.79 -6.69 28.04
N GLY A 46 38.60 -7.40 28.82
CA GLY A 46 38.16 -8.16 29.98
C GLY A 46 37.76 -9.61 29.68
N LYS A 47 37.25 -10.30 30.69
CA LYS A 47 36.92 -11.74 30.60
C LYS A 47 35.60 -11.92 29.85
N ILE A 48 35.66 -12.61 28.72
CA ILE A 48 34.48 -12.99 27.93
C ILE A 48 33.70 -14.07 28.70
N GLY A 49 32.40 -13.85 28.88
CA GLY A 49 31.45 -14.77 29.53
C GLY A 49 30.28 -15.14 28.61
N PHE A 50 29.90 -16.42 28.69
CA PHE A 50 28.70 -17.12 28.18
C PHE A 50 28.03 -16.62 26.88
N LEU A 51 27.95 -17.52 25.90
CA LEU A 51 26.96 -17.48 24.83
C LEU A 51 25.63 -18.04 25.37
N THR A 52 24.58 -17.22 25.43
CA THR A 52 23.22 -17.70 25.77
C THR A 52 22.31 -17.65 24.55
N ARG A 53 21.68 -18.78 24.22
CA ARG A 53 20.60 -18.85 23.22
C ARG A 53 19.26 -18.75 23.93
N ARG A 54 18.39 -17.85 23.48
CA ARG A 54 16.98 -17.79 23.93
C ARG A 54 16.06 -17.89 22.73
N VAL A 55 15.02 -18.72 22.84
CA VAL A 55 13.96 -18.85 21.84
C VAL A 55 12.67 -18.39 22.48
N ALA A 56 12.01 -17.40 21.88
CA ALA A 56 10.69 -16.96 22.33
C ALA A 56 9.92 -16.28 21.20
N ASN A 57 8.68 -16.74 20.99
CA ASN A 57 7.78 -16.23 19.96
C ASN A 57 8.47 -16.17 18.59
N ASP A 58 9.09 -17.29 18.23
CA ASP A 58 9.77 -17.54 16.96
C ASP A 58 11.01 -16.70 16.66
N LEU A 59 11.43 -15.82 17.58
CA LEU A 59 12.77 -15.23 17.52
C LEU A 59 13.79 -16.07 18.25
N THR A 60 14.99 -16.08 17.68
CA THR A 60 16.17 -16.63 18.33
C THR A 60 17.18 -15.50 18.57
N THR A 61 17.53 -15.31 19.84
CA THR A 61 18.54 -14.31 20.27
C THR A 61 19.80 -15.03 20.75
N TYR A 62 20.95 -14.50 20.34
CA TYR A 62 22.27 -14.92 20.80
C TYR A 62 23.00 -13.71 21.33
N TYR A 63 23.69 -13.85 22.46
CA TYR A 63 24.57 -12.78 22.94
C TYR A 63 25.81 -13.29 23.66
N VAL A 64 26.83 -12.45 23.64
CA VAL A 64 28.12 -12.63 24.33
C VAL A 64 28.34 -11.38 25.18
N LYS A 65 28.85 -11.56 26.40
CA LYS A 65 29.16 -10.46 27.29
C LYS A 65 30.60 -10.49 27.76
N ALA A 66 31.17 -9.34 28.04
CA ALA A 66 32.41 -9.23 28.79
C ALA A 66 32.31 -8.10 29.81
N PHE A 67 33.15 -8.18 30.84
CA PHE A 67 33.26 -7.14 31.84
C PHE A 67 34.73 -6.79 32.06
N ASP A 68 35.04 -5.51 31.88
CA ASP A 68 36.31 -4.90 32.24
C ASP A 68 36.21 -4.43 33.69
N THR A 69 36.80 -5.20 34.59
CA THR A 69 36.76 -4.97 36.04
C THR A 69 37.55 -3.73 36.45
N GLU A 70 38.56 -3.32 35.67
CA GLU A 70 39.38 -2.13 35.97
C GLU A 70 38.61 -0.85 35.66
N GLN A 71 37.89 -0.85 34.54
CA GLN A 71 37.17 0.32 34.05
C GLN A 71 35.68 0.35 34.42
N GLU A 72 35.15 -0.72 35.03
CA GLU A 72 33.73 -0.91 35.33
C GLU A 72 32.84 -0.82 34.06
N VAL A 73 33.33 -1.36 32.94
CA VAL A 73 32.64 -1.32 31.63
C VAL A 73 32.15 -2.71 31.23
N HIS A 74 30.88 -2.78 30.85
CA HIS A 74 30.27 -3.96 30.26
C HIS A 74 30.19 -3.84 28.75
N TYR A 75 30.52 -4.93 28.06
CA TYR A 75 30.40 -5.08 26.61
C TYR A 75 29.41 -6.20 26.31
N ILE A 76 28.48 -5.99 25.40
CA ILE A 76 27.51 -6.97 24.94
C ILE A 76 27.47 -6.94 23.41
N CYS A 77 27.65 -8.11 22.79
CA CYS A 77 27.33 -8.32 21.38
C CYS A 77 26.10 -9.21 21.32
N LEU A 78 25.01 -8.72 20.72
CA LEU A 78 23.72 -9.42 20.63
C LEU A 78 23.28 -9.49 19.17
N MET A 79 22.68 -10.61 18.78
CA MET A 79 22.12 -10.85 17.46
C MET A 79 20.71 -11.42 17.59
N GLU A 80 19.79 -10.90 16.80
CA GLU A 80 18.41 -11.35 16.66
C GLU A 80 18.13 -11.75 15.22
N ASN A 81 17.69 -12.99 15.05
CA ASN A 81 17.12 -13.44 13.78
C ASN A 81 15.64 -13.05 13.76
N ASN A 82 15.13 -12.59 12.61
CA ASN A 82 13.69 -12.50 12.41
C ASN A 82 13.03 -13.88 12.47
N ALA A 83 11.69 -13.87 12.61
CA ALA A 83 10.92 -15.10 12.63
C ALA A 83 11.19 -15.91 11.37
N LYS A 84 11.33 -17.22 11.55
CA LYS A 84 11.45 -18.18 10.45
C LYS A 84 10.31 -17.97 9.44
N GLY A 85 10.62 -17.98 8.15
CA GLY A 85 9.64 -17.71 7.08
C GLY A 85 9.34 -16.23 6.84
N SER A 86 9.93 -15.30 7.60
CA SER A 86 9.78 -13.85 7.39
C SER A 86 11.08 -13.20 6.90
N ASP A 87 10.97 -12.15 6.08
CA ASP A 87 12.10 -11.38 5.56
C ASP A 87 11.97 -9.87 5.88
N VAL A 88 13.09 -9.16 6.06
CA VAL A 88 13.10 -7.69 6.19
C VAL A 88 12.84 -7.04 4.83
N MET A 89 11.72 -6.34 4.70
CA MET A 89 11.37 -5.62 3.48
C MET A 89 11.85 -4.16 3.47
N VAL A 90 11.86 -3.49 4.64
CA VAL A 90 12.20 -2.07 4.77
C VAL A 90 13.07 -1.83 6.00
N ASP A 91 14.32 -1.40 5.79
CA ASP A 91 15.31 -1.23 6.87
C ASP A 91 14.88 -0.22 7.92
N SER A 92 14.28 0.88 7.45
CA SER A 92 13.88 1.97 8.32
C SER A 92 12.80 1.55 9.32
N VAL A 93 11.92 0.61 8.96
CA VAL A 93 10.85 0.12 9.85
C VAL A 93 11.46 -0.56 11.09
N ILE A 94 12.47 -1.40 10.91
CA ILE A 94 13.13 -2.10 12.02
C ILE A 94 13.96 -1.14 12.86
N LEU A 95 14.80 -0.31 12.23
CA LEU A 95 15.69 0.63 12.93
C LEU A 95 14.91 1.70 13.73
N LYS A 96 13.92 2.34 13.10
CA LYS A 96 13.05 3.34 13.76
C LYS A 96 12.18 2.68 14.82
N GLY A 97 11.69 1.47 14.57
CA GLY A 97 10.97 0.68 15.56
C GLY A 97 11.77 0.51 16.85
N TYR A 98 13.07 0.18 16.77
CA TYR A 98 13.95 0.11 17.93
C TYR A 98 14.16 1.47 18.61
N LEU A 99 14.43 2.53 17.85
CA LEU A 99 14.61 3.88 18.37
C LEU A 99 13.37 4.37 19.15
N LYS A 100 12.17 4.18 18.60
CA LYS A 100 10.89 4.52 19.23
C LYS A 100 10.72 3.85 20.60
N LYS A 101 11.15 2.60 20.73
CA LYS A 101 11.06 1.84 22.00
C LYS A 101 12.03 2.37 23.06
N ILE A 102 13.26 2.72 22.68
CA ILE A 102 14.22 3.34 23.60
C ILE A 102 13.70 4.71 24.05
N LYS A 103 13.15 5.52 23.14
CA LYS A 103 12.50 6.81 23.45
C LYS A 103 11.32 6.66 24.43
N GLY A 104 10.57 5.57 24.34
CA GLY A 104 9.39 5.32 25.17
C GLY A 104 9.67 4.85 26.61
N ASN A 105 10.91 4.56 26.99
CA ASN A 105 11.24 4.08 28.33
C ASN A 105 11.51 5.26 29.30
N PRO A 106 10.71 5.42 30.39
CA PRO A 106 10.81 6.57 31.30
C PRO A 106 12.12 6.64 32.12
N GLY A 107 12.91 5.55 32.19
CA GLY A 107 14.22 5.55 32.84
C GLY A 107 15.33 6.18 32.00
N ILE A 108 15.08 6.41 30.70
CA ILE A 108 16.08 6.84 29.71
C ILE A 108 16.21 8.37 29.69
N ASN A 109 17.44 8.86 29.79
CA ASN A 109 17.79 10.27 29.80
C ASN A 109 18.91 10.57 28.79
N GLY A 110 18.86 11.74 28.15
CA GLY A 110 19.94 12.22 27.28
C GLY A 110 20.17 11.38 26.02
N LEU A 111 19.10 10.80 25.44
CA LEU A 111 19.20 9.99 24.23
C LEU A 111 19.71 10.83 23.04
N GLN A 112 20.86 10.42 22.52
CA GLN A 112 21.44 10.85 21.25
C GLN A 112 21.27 9.72 20.25
N PHE A 113 20.96 10.07 19.01
CA PHE A 113 20.81 9.14 17.90
C PHE A 113 21.60 9.65 16.69
N ARG A 114 22.25 8.73 15.99
CA ARG A 114 22.93 9.01 14.73
C ARG A 114 22.74 7.83 13.76
N PRO A 115 22.12 8.03 12.59
CA PRO A 115 22.11 7.01 11.55
C PRO A 115 23.55 6.79 11.03
N LEU A 116 23.88 5.57 10.65
CA LEU A 116 25.18 5.23 10.10
C LEU A 116 25.09 4.11 9.08
N SER A 117 26.17 3.94 8.31
CA SER A 117 26.42 2.71 7.55
C SER A 117 27.69 2.07 8.06
N PHE A 118 27.67 0.76 8.25
CA PHE A 118 28.81 -0.03 8.71
C PHE A 118 29.06 -1.17 7.73
N GLU A 119 30.23 -1.18 7.09
CA GLU A 119 30.60 -2.14 6.04
C GLU A 119 29.56 -2.29 4.91
N GLY A 120 28.84 -1.20 4.60
CA GLY A 120 27.78 -1.18 3.57
C GLY A 120 26.39 -1.56 4.07
N TYR A 121 26.27 -1.95 5.34
CA TYR A 121 24.99 -2.26 5.99
C TYR A 121 24.40 -1.04 6.71
N PRO A 122 23.07 -0.89 6.72
CA PRO A 122 22.41 0.22 7.40
C PRO A 122 22.36 0.00 8.91
N GLY A 123 22.44 1.09 9.67
CA GLY A 123 22.38 1.01 11.12
C GLY A 123 22.24 2.35 11.80
N GLN A 124 22.39 2.33 13.12
CA GLN A 124 22.27 3.50 13.98
C GLN A 124 23.15 3.36 15.22
N LEU A 125 23.66 4.49 15.71
CA LEU A 125 24.31 4.60 17.00
C LEU A 125 23.38 5.36 17.95
N LEU A 126 23.12 4.78 19.11
CA LEU A 126 22.35 5.37 20.20
C LEU A 126 23.26 5.58 21.39
N LYS A 127 23.19 6.75 22.03
CA LYS A 127 23.82 6.98 23.33
C LYS A 127 22.79 7.52 24.29
N PHE A 128 22.72 6.98 25.50
CA PHE A 128 21.76 7.46 26.49
C PHE A 128 22.24 7.11 27.90
N SER A 129 21.51 7.57 28.90
CA SER A 129 21.67 7.12 30.28
C SER A 129 20.39 6.49 30.79
N ASP A 130 20.48 5.51 31.68
CA ASP A 130 19.34 4.86 32.34
C ASP A 130 19.52 4.94 33.86
N SER A 131 18.52 5.49 34.54
CA SER A 131 18.49 5.61 36.01
C SER A 131 17.48 4.68 36.69
N SER A 132 16.81 3.79 35.94
CA SER A 132 15.75 2.89 36.44
C SER A 132 16.22 1.91 37.51
N SER A 133 17.52 1.58 37.54
CA SER A 133 18.13 0.65 38.49
C SER A 133 18.64 1.29 39.79
N GLY A 134 18.41 2.59 39.99
CA GLY A 134 18.94 3.35 41.13
C GLY A 134 20.40 3.79 41.01
N THR A 135 21.15 3.21 40.05
CA THR A 135 22.48 3.70 39.63
C THR A 135 22.37 4.25 38.21
N ALA A 136 22.80 5.49 37.97
CA ALA A 136 22.81 6.08 36.64
C ALA A 136 23.89 5.41 35.77
N LEU A 137 23.45 4.66 34.76
CA LEU A 137 24.30 3.97 33.79
C LEU A 137 24.30 4.76 32.48
N HIS A 138 25.45 4.88 31.82
CA HIS A 138 25.55 5.34 30.45
C HIS A 138 25.60 4.15 29.49
N PHE A 139 24.88 4.23 28.37
CA PHE A 139 24.83 3.24 27.30
C PHE A 139 25.28 3.86 25.98
N SER A 140 26.09 3.12 25.22
CA SER A 140 26.29 3.30 23.78
C SER A 140 25.91 2.01 23.05
N VAL A 141 24.99 2.10 22.10
CA VAL A 141 24.42 0.96 21.36
C VAL A 141 24.56 1.20 19.87
N MET A 142 25.38 0.40 19.20
CA MET A 142 25.43 0.33 17.74
C MET A 142 24.52 -0.79 17.25
N ASN A 143 23.43 -0.43 16.58
CA ASN A 143 22.44 -1.34 16.01
C ASN A 143 22.62 -1.40 14.48
N ILE A 144 22.90 -2.58 13.93
CA ILE A 144 23.15 -2.81 12.50
C ILE A 144 22.21 -3.88 11.96
N LEU A 145 21.60 -3.64 10.81
CA LEU A 145 20.89 -4.66 10.05
C LEU A 145 21.80 -5.29 9.01
N ARG A 146 22.05 -6.59 9.11
CA ARG A 146 22.85 -7.35 8.12
C ARG A 146 22.04 -8.55 7.67
N GLY A 147 21.55 -8.51 6.44
CA GLY A 147 20.63 -9.50 5.93
C GLY A 147 19.32 -9.48 6.72
N ASN A 148 18.80 -10.67 7.03
CA ASN A 148 17.58 -10.81 7.81
C ASN A 148 17.83 -10.82 9.34
N ARG A 149 18.90 -10.15 9.78
CA ARG A 149 19.37 -10.15 11.18
C ARG A 149 19.60 -8.75 11.69
N ASN A 150 19.34 -8.59 12.98
CA ASN A 150 19.56 -7.37 13.72
C ASN A 150 20.66 -7.57 14.76
N TYR A 151 21.73 -6.79 14.66
CA TYR A 151 22.91 -6.86 15.52
C TYR A 151 22.95 -5.65 16.45
N PHE A 152 23.27 -5.89 17.72
CA PHE A 152 23.43 -4.85 18.73
C PHE A 152 24.79 -5.00 19.41
N PHE A 153 25.61 -3.97 19.31
CA PHE A 153 26.88 -3.86 20.01
C PHE A 153 26.73 -2.79 21.09
N THR A 154 26.58 -3.24 22.32
CA THR A 154 26.24 -2.40 23.46
C THR A 154 27.42 -2.31 24.41
N LEU A 155 27.73 -1.09 24.82
CA LEU A 155 28.66 -0.78 25.90
C LEU A 155 27.89 -0.01 26.97
N PHE A 156 28.07 -0.39 28.24
CA PHE A 156 27.53 0.42 29.34
C PHE A 156 28.44 0.45 30.57
N SER A 157 28.36 1.55 31.31
CA SER A 157 29.19 1.81 32.50
C SER A 157 28.51 2.80 33.45
N PRO A 158 28.93 2.91 34.72
CA PRO A 158 28.47 3.99 35.59
C PRO A 158 28.78 5.37 34.97
N LEU A 159 27.81 6.29 35.01
CA LEU A 159 27.91 7.61 34.36
C LEU A 159 29.19 8.40 34.74
N ARG A 160 29.71 8.21 35.95
CA ARG A 160 30.90 8.88 36.49
C ARG A 160 32.24 8.40 35.90
N LYS A 161 32.26 7.31 35.12
CA LYS A 161 33.49 6.64 34.64
C LYS A 161 33.69 6.69 33.12
N MET A 162 32.75 7.25 32.37
CA MET A 162 32.77 7.13 30.91
C MET A 162 33.97 7.87 30.29
N VAL A 163 34.77 7.17 29.48
CA VAL A 163 35.85 7.74 28.67
C VAL A 163 35.62 7.35 27.20
N ASN A 164 35.41 8.32 26.31
CA ASN A 164 35.14 8.13 24.86
C ASN A 164 36.09 7.14 24.17
N LYS A 165 37.34 7.02 24.64
CA LYS A 165 38.38 6.16 24.07
C LYS A 165 38.06 4.65 24.08
N HIS A 166 37.22 4.16 24.98
CA HIS A 166 36.86 2.73 25.04
C HIS A 166 35.80 2.35 24.01
N GLU A 167 34.81 3.22 23.83
CA GLU A 167 33.79 3.09 22.79
C GLU A 167 34.44 3.07 21.40
N ASP A 168 35.31 4.05 21.12
CA ASP A 168 36.01 4.14 19.84
C ASP A 168 36.85 2.88 19.57
N ARG A 169 37.55 2.35 20.59
CA ARG A 169 38.37 1.13 20.44
C ARG A 169 37.52 -0.12 20.20
N PHE A 170 36.42 -0.29 20.93
CA PHE A 170 35.54 -1.45 20.80
C PHE A 170 34.85 -1.45 19.43
N LEU A 171 34.21 -0.33 19.05
CA LEU A 171 33.50 -0.22 17.78
C LEU A 171 34.47 -0.27 16.58
N ALA A 172 35.66 0.33 16.67
CA ALA A 172 36.66 0.26 15.59
C ALA A 172 37.28 -1.14 15.43
N SER A 173 37.15 -2.02 16.42
CA SER A 173 37.64 -3.40 16.34
C SER A 173 36.63 -4.38 15.77
N LEU A 174 35.36 -3.97 15.63
CA LEU A 174 34.31 -4.79 15.07
C LEU A 174 34.54 -5.01 13.58
N GLN A 175 34.37 -6.26 13.15
CA GLN A 175 34.36 -6.67 11.76
C GLN A 175 33.27 -7.71 11.56
N PHE A 176 32.56 -7.64 10.43
CA PHE A 176 31.76 -8.78 10.00
C PHE A 176 32.66 -9.81 9.32
N ILE A 177 32.47 -11.07 9.69
CA ILE A 177 33.10 -12.20 9.02
C ILE A 177 32.04 -13.00 8.25
N GLU A 178 32.52 -13.77 7.27
CA GLU A 178 31.66 -14.69 6.53
C GLU A 178 31.23 -15.83 7.47
N PRO A 179 29.93 -16.10 7.58
CA PRO A 179 29.45 -17.16 8.44
C PRO A 179 29.75 -18.54 7.83
N ASP A 180 29.95 -19.54 8.70
CA ASP A 180 30.26 -20.90 8.27
C ASP A 180 29.03 -21.61 7.69
N THR A 181 28.99 -21.76 6.36
CA THR A 181 27.87 -22.36 5.63
C THR A 181 28.14 -23.80 5.20
N THR A 182 29.09 -24.52 5.81
CA THR A 182 29.39 -25.93 5.45
C THR A 182 28.27 -26.92 5.77
N GLY A 183 27.25 -26.51 6.53
CA GLY A 183 26.13 -27.37 6.95
C GLY A 183 25.11 -27.71 5.86
N TRP A 184 25.22 -27.13 4.66
CA TRP A 184 24.31 -27.42 3.55
C TRP A 184 24.50 -28.85 3.05
N THR A 185 23.39 -29.55 2.81
CA THR A 185 23.39 -30.92 2.30
C THR A 185 22.21 -31.16 1.36
N ASP A 186 22.10 -32.37 0.83
CA ASP A 186 20.98 -32.79 0.00
C ASP A 186 19.78 -33.16 0.88
N HIS A 187 18.65 -32.49 0.66
CA HIS A 187 17.39 -32.72 1.37
C HIS A 187 16.27 -33.11 0.41
N LEU A 188 15.39 -34.01 0.85
CA LEU A 188 14.20 -34.38 0.08
C LEU A 188 13.14 -33.28 0.20
N LEU A 189 12.52 -32.94 -0.93
CA LEU A 189 11.32 -32.12 -0.99
C LEU A 189 10.13 -33.09 -1.19
N PRO A 190 9.06 -33.04 -0.37
CA PRO A 190 8.02 -34.08 -0.35
C PRO A 190 7.39 -34.45 -1.70
N GLN A 191 7.37 -33.52 -2.67
CA GLN A 191 6.82 -33.71 -4.01
C GLN A 191 7.90 -33.84 -5.11
N ASN A 192 9.19 -33.89 -4.73
CA ASN A 192 10.31 -34.06 -5.64
C ASN A 192 11.07 -35.34 -5.28
N SER A 193 11.16 -36.28 -6.21
CA SER A 193 11.93 -37.52 -6.02
C SER A 193 13.45 -37.30 -6.04
N LEU A 194 13.92 -36.14 -6.51
CA LEU A 194 15.34 -35.78 -6.50
C LEU A 194 15.68 -34.91 -5.29
N PRO A 195 16.81 -35.17 -4.61
CA PRO A 195 17.27 -34.33 -3.53
C PRO A 195 17.58 -32.91 -4.03
N VAL A 196 17.38 -31.94 -3.16
CA VAL A 196 17.64 -30.52 -3.38
C VAL A 196 18.69 -30.05 -2.39
N TRP A 197 19.75 -29.41 -2.89
CA TRP A 197 20.79 -28.79 -2.07
C TRP A 197 20.19 -27.67 -1.21
N ALA A 198 20.20 -27.80 0.10
CA ALA A 198 19.54 -26.90 1.03
C ALA A 198 20.23 -26.88 2.41
N PRO A 199 19.98 -25.85 3.25
CA PRO A 199 20.55 -25.75 4.60
C PRO A 199 19.84 -26.64 5.63
N ALA A 200 18.59 -27.02 5.36
CA ALA A 200 17.74 -27.78 6.27
C ALA A 200 16.64 -28.54 5.49
N PRO A 201 15.95 -29.50 6.13
CA PRO A 201 14.75 -30.11 5.57
C PRO A 201 13.68 -29.07 5.20
N PHE A 202 12.90 -29.36 4.15
CA PHE A 202 11.83 -28.49 3.69
C PHE A 202 10.59 -28.60 4.57
N GLU A 203 10.01 -27.47 4.90
CA GLU A 203 8.75 -27.34 5.63
C GLU A 203 7.68 -26.75 4.71
N LYS A 204 6.44 -27.19 4.88
CA LYS A 204 5.31 -26.68 4.10
C LYS A 204 4.98 -25.27 4.60
N VAL A 205 4.71 -24.36 3.66
CA VAL A 205 4.13 -23.04 3.99
C VAL A 205 2.64 -23.26 4.28
N GLU A 206 2.16 -22.84 5.46
CA GLU A 206 0.73 -22.83 5.76
C GLU A 206 0.09 -21.69 4.96
N ASN A 207 -0.75 -22.04 3.98
CA ASN A 207 -1.45 -21.05 3.17
C ASN A 207 -2.55 -20.39 4.02
N ASP A 208 -2.38 -19.11 4.37
CA ASP A 208 -3.52 -18.25 4.63
C ASP A 208 -4.18 -17.98 3.27
N THR A 209 -5.33 -18.61 3.09
CA THR A 209 -6.20 -18.55 1.92
C THR A 209 -6.30 -17.15 1.29
N ILE A 210 -6.37 -17.12 -0.05
CA ILE A 210 -6.59 -15.96 -0.95
C ILE A 210 -5.29 -15.29 -1.42
N GLY A 211 -4.68 -15.76 -2.52
CA GLY A 211 -3.60 -14.98 -3.15
C GLY A 211 -3.06 -15.50 -4.47
N ASN A 212 -3.03 -16.82 -4.69
CA ASN A 212 -2.48 -17.37 -5.94
C ASN A 212 -3.25 -18.61 -6.39
N ILE A 213 -4.24 -18.39 -7.26
CA ILE A 213 -5.23 -19.36 -7.76
C ILE A 213 -4.67 -20.62 -8.43
N PHE A 214 -3.37 -20.64 -8.76
CA PHE A 214 -2.71 -21.80 -9.38
C PHE A 214 -1.71 -22.51 -8.46
N GLU A 215 -1.48 -22.01 -7.25
CA GLU A 215 -0.50 -22.57 -6.33
C GLU A 215 -0.99 -23.88 -5.70
N GLU A 216 -0.36 -24.98 -6.07
CA GLU A 216 -0.66 -26.30 -5.53
C GLU A 216 0.05 -26.53 -4.20
N SER A 217 1.32 -26.12 -4.11
CA SER A 217 2.10 -26.23 -2.88
C SER A 217 3.26 -25.25 -2.84
N SER A 218 3.61 -24.85 -1.62
CA SER A 218 4.83 -24.10 -1.33
C SER A 218 5.55 -24.73 -0.16
N HIS A 219 6.88 -24.82 -0.27
CA HIS A 219 7.75 -25.31 0.77
C HIS A 219 8.93 -24.38 0.92
N PHE A 220 9.44 -24.24 2.14
CA PHE A 220 10.62 -23.45 2.40
C PHE A 220 11.66 -24.24 3.21
N SER A 221 12.93 -23.92 2.99
CA SER A 221 14.05 -24.36 3.81
C SER A 221 14.72 -23.13 4.42
N TYR A 222 14.99 -23.19 5.72
CA TYR A 222 15.51 -22.05 6.48
C TYR A 222 16.99 -22.24 6.82
N ASP A 223 17.82 -21.32 6.35
CA ASP A 223 19.23 -21.23 6.76
C ASP A 223 19.32 -20.49 8.10
N SER A 224 19.49 -21.23 9.19
CA SER A 224 19.67 -20.61 10.51
C SER A 224 20.96 -19.79 10.65
N VAL A 225 21.97 -20.06 9.83
CA VAL A 225 23.30 -19.42 9.83
C VAL A 225 23.30 -18.09 9.09
N THR A 226 22.45 -17.90 8.08
CA THR A 226 22.29 -16.60 7.40
C THR A 226 20.93 -15.94 7.65
N SER A 227 20.04 -16.63 8.38
CA SER A 227 18.63 -16.24 8.57
C SER A 227 17.85 -16.10 7.26
N THR A 228 18.20 -16.88 6.24
CA THR A 228 17.63 -16.79 4.89
C THR A 228 16.57 -17.85 4.66
N ASN A 229 15.45 -17.45 4.04
CA ASN A 229 14.43 -18.38 3.56
C ASN A 229 14.66 -18.73 2.09
N LEU A 230 14.55 -20.02 1.76
CA LEU A 230 14.59 -20.55 0.40
C LEU A 230 13.25 -21.20 0.11
N THR A 231 12.43 -20.58 -0.73
CA THR A 231 11.08 -21.06 -1.03
C THR A 231 11.05 -21.70 -2.41
N ILE A 232 10.37 -22.83 -2.53
CA ILE A 232 10.04 -23.50 -3.78
C ILE A 232 8.52 -23.69 -3.83
N SER A 233 7.88 -23.03 -4.78
CA SER A 233 6.45 -23.15 -5.06
C SER A 233 6.20 -23.87 -6.37
N LYS A 234 5.14 -24.67 -6.40
CA LYS A 234 4.65 -25.40 -7.57
C LYS A 234 3.26 -24.90 -7.94
N PHE A 235 3.11 -24.47 -9.19
CA PHE A 235 1.87 -23.98 -9.76
C PHE A 235 1.42 -24.89 -10.89
N ILE A 236 0.18 -25.39 -10.83
CA ILE A 236 -0.41 -26.19 -11.91
C ILE A 236 -1.35 -25.28 -12.69
N PHE A 237 -1.10 -25.13 -13.98
CA PHE A 237 -1.99 -24.38 -14.85
C PHE A 237 -3.23 -25.22 -15.20
N PRO A 238 -4.45 -24.64 -15.11
CA PRO A 238 -5.66 -25.36 -15.47
C PRO A 238 -5.74 -25.69 -16.96
N ARG A 239 -6.64 -26.61 -17.31
CA ARG A 239 -6.76 -27.20 -18.66
C ARG A 239 -6.89 -26.14 -19.74
N LEU A 240 -7.69 -25.10 -19.52
CA LEU A 240 -7.96 -24.04 -20.51
C LEU A 240 -6.90 -22.92 -20.53
N PHE A 241 -5.97 -22.90 -19.57
CA PHE A 241 -4.93 -21.88 -19.53
C PHE A 241 -4.01 -22.02 -20.74
N TRP A 242 -3.70 -20.87 -21.35
CA TRP A 242 -2.70 -20.78 -22.41
C TRP A 242 -1.98 -19.44 -22.42
N TYR A 243 -0.80 -19.44 -23.04
CA TYR A 243 0.09 -18.29 -23.19
C TYR A 243 0.80 -18.35 -24.55
N PRO A 244 1.11 -17.22 -25.22
CA PRO A 244 1.67 -17.25 -26.57
C PRO A 244 3.02 -17.97 -26.72
N SER A 245 3.83 -18.01 -25.66
CA SER A 245 5.10 -18.74 -25.62
C SER A 245 5.62 -18.86 -24.19
N ASP A 246 6.57 -19.77 -24.00
CA ASP A 246 7.35 -19.89 -22.76
C ASP A 246 8.08 -18.58 -22.39
N THR A 247 8.61 -17.90 -23.39
CA THR A 247 9.40 -16.69 -23.29
C THR A 247 8.54 -15.55 -22.79
N ALA A 248 7.32 -15.43 -23.32
CA ALA A 248 6.36 -14.44 -22.88
C ALA A 248 5.87 -14.76 -21.46
N LEU A 249 5.55 -16.03 -21.16
CA LEU A 249 5.07 -16.45 -19.85
C LEU A 249 6.10 -16.16 -18.75
N LEU A 250 7.36 -16.57 -18.96
CA LEU A 250 8.42 -16.38 -17.98
C LEU A 250 8.72 -14.90 -17.73
N ARG A 251 8.64 -14.04 -18.76
CA ARG A 251 8.78 -12.59 -18.59
C ARG A 251 7.65 -12.01 -17.77
N ALA A 252 6.40 -12.36 -18.09
CA ALA A 252 5.22 -11.90 -17.35
C ALA A 252 5.29 -12.32 -15.88
N ARG A 253 5.61 -13.59 -15.61
CA ARG A 253 5.71 -14.12 -14.23
C ARG A 253 6.83 -13.48 -13.41
N VAL A 254 7.98 -13.15 -14.00
CA VAL A 254 9.00 -12.35 -13.28
C VAL A 254 8.51 -10.93 -13.03
N ALA A 255 7.81 -10.30 -13.99
CA ALA A 255 7.26 -8.96 -13.81
C ALA A 255 6.19 -8.91 -12.70
N GLU A 256 5.28 -9.88 -12.66
CA GLU A 256 4.29 -10.08 -11.60
C GLU A 256 4.93 -10.31 -10.22
N SER A 257 6.17 -10.80 -10.18
CA SER A 257 6.89 -10.99 -8.93
C SER A 257 7.40 -9.67 -8.34
N ILE A 258 7.33 -8.54 -9.06
CA ILE A 258 7.82 -7.23 -8.59
C ILE A 258 6.69 -6.53 -7.82
N GLY A 259 6.89 -6.33 -6.52
CA GLY A 259 5.95 -5.64 -5.64
C GLY A 259 6.02 -4.11 -5.72
N GLU A 260 5.09 -3.45 -5.03
CA GLU A 260 5.14 -1.99 -4.86
C GLU A 260 6.43 -1.57 -4.12
N GLY A 261 7.12 -0.57 -4.62
CA GLY A 261 8.42 -0.16 -4.06
C GLY A 261 9.54 -1.14 -4.37
N GLU A 262 9.41 -2.01 -5.37
CA GLU A 262 10.50 -2.87 -5.85
C GLU A 262 10.93 -2.48 -7.26
N ARG A 263 12.13 -2.92 -7.66
CA ARG A 263 12.62 -2.73 -9.02
C ARG A 263 13.34 -3.97 -9.55
N LEU A 264 13.11 -4.28 -10.82
CA LEU A 264 13.90 -5.27 -11.53
C LEU A 264 15.33 -4.75 -11.74
N LEU A 265 16.31 -5.46 -11.19
CA LEU A 265 17.74 -5.19 -11.37
C LEU A 265 18.28 -5.88 -12.62
N SER A 266 17.86 -7.13 -12.86
CA SER A 266 18.20 -7.86 -14.08
C SER A 266 17.21 -8.99 -14.35
N PHE A 267 17.13 -9.39 -15.62
CA PHE A 267 16.36 -10.53 -16.10
C PHE A 267 17.19 -11.29 -17.14
N GLU A 268 17.28 -12.60 -17.01
CA GLU A 268 17.97 -13.45 -17.98
C GLU A 268 17.24 -14.79 -18.19
N PHE A 269 17.37 -15.35 -19.40
CA PHE A 269 17.00 -16.73 -19.65
C PHE A 269 18.20 -17.63 -19.32
N THR A 270 17.93 -18.75 -18.67
CA THR A 270 18.94 -19.70 -18.23
C THR A 270 18.39 -21.13 -18.33
N HIS A 271 19.13 -22.10 -17.81
CA HIS A 271 18.74 -23.49 -17.82
C HIS A 271 19.03 -24.16 -16.49
N ASN A 272 18.12 -25.03 -16.11
CA ASN A 272 18.29 -26.02 -15.06
C ASN A 272 18.40 -27.38 -15.74
N GLY A 273 19.60 -27.71 -16.25
CA GLY A 273 19.79 -28.93 -17.03
C GLY A 273 18.99 -28.87 -18.32
N PRO A 274 18.08 -29.84 -18.61
CA PRO A 274 17.26 -29.78 -19.82
C PRO A 274 16.07 -28.81 -19.70
N PHE A 275 15.79 -28.27 -18.51
CA PHE A 275 14.66 -27.38 -18.28
C PHE A 275 15.07 -25.93 -18.56
N ARG A 276 14.39 -25.29 -19.52
CA ARG A 276 14.53 -23.86 -19.75
C ARG A 276 13.95 -23.10 -18.56
N SER A 277 14.66 -22.06 -18.13
CA SER A 277 14.28 -21.25 -16.99
C SER A 277 14.52 -19.76 -17.26
N ALA A 278 13.94 -18.92 -16.40
CA ALA A 278 14.24 -17.50 -16.35
C ALA A 278 14.62 -17.11 -14.93
N GLU A 279 15.53 -16.15 -14.79
CA GLU A 279 15.96 -15.60 -13.53
C GLU A 279 15.73 -14.10 -13.49
N GLY A 280 15.12 -13.63 -12.40
CA GLY A 280 14.94 -12.23 -12.08
C GLY A 280 15.67 -11.88 -10.79
N TRP A 281 16.40 -10.76 -10.82
CA TRP A 281 16.96 -10.14 -9.63
C TRP A 281 16.18 -8.88 -9.34
N ILE A 282 15.60 -8.78 -8.14
CA ILE A 282 14.68 -7.71 -7.75
C ILE A 282 15.28 -7.01 -6.52
N GLY A 283 15.33 -5.68 -6.52
CA GLY A 283 15.80 -4.88 -5.40
C GLY A 283 14.64 -4.22 -4.67
N TYR A 284 14.65 -4.27 -3.33
CA TYR A 284 13.70 -3.53 -2.51
C TYR A 284 14.11 -2.05 -2.42
N THR A 285 13.15 -1.14 -2.57
CA THR A 285 13.41 0.29 -2.40
C THR A 285 13.61 0.59 -0.91
N HIS A 286 14.65 1.37 -0.60
CA HIS A 286 15.02 1.74 0.78
C HIS A 286 15.37 0.55 1.68
N SER A 287 15.82 -0.55 1.09
CA SER A 287 16.32 -1.70 1.81
C SER A 287 17.62 -2.22 1.19
N HIS A 288 18.51 -2.74 2.04
CA HIS A 288 19.74 -3.42 1.63
C HIS A 288 19.50 -4.86 1.15
N MET A 289 18.28 -5.39 1.36
CA MET A 289 17.85 -6.70 0.92
C MET A 289 17.51 -6.70 -0.58
N ASN A 290 17.65 -7.87 -1.20
CA ASN A 290 17.30 -8.12 -2.59
C ASN A 290 16.61 -9.48 -2.67
N ARG A 291 15.92 -9.74 -3.77
CA ARG A 291 15.21 -10.99 -4.02
C ARG A 291 15.69 -11.60 -5.33
N ARG A 292 15.96 -12.91 -5.30
CA ARG A 292 16.30 -13.72 -6.46
C ARG A 292 15.14 -14.66 -6.74
N VAL A 293 14.59 -14.59 -7.95
CA VAL A 293 13.48 -15.41 -8.42
C VAL A 293 13.96 -16.24 -9.61
N ARG A 294 13.73 -17.55 -9.58
CA ARG A 294 13.98 -18.42 -10.73
C ARG A 294 12.73 -19.23 -11.06
N LEU A 295 12.33 -19.18 -12.31
CA LEU A 295 11.11 -19.77 -12.82
C LEU A 295 11.43 -20.84 -13.85
N LEU A 296 10.78 -22.00 -13.73
CA LEU A 296 10.96 -23.15 -14.62
C LEU A 296 9.61 -23.68 -15.06
N VAL A 297 9.46 -24.01 -16.33
CA VAL A 297 8.25 -24.68 -16.85
C VAL A 297 8.56 -26.13 -17.16
N ASN A 298 7.69 -27.04 -16.71
CA ASN A 298 7.73 -28.46 -17.07
C ASN A 298 6.29 -28.96 -17.32
N GLY A 299 5.96 -29.30 -18.56
CA GLY A 299 4.57 -29.56 -18.94
C GLY A 299 3.69 -28.34 -18.61
N ASP A 300 2.56 -28.57 -17.94
CA ASP A 300 1.63 -27.52 -17.53
C ASP A 300 1.87 -27.05 -16.08
N THR A 301 3.10 -27.21 -15.59
CA THR A 301 3.52 -26.81 -14.25
C THR A 301 4.60 -25.72 -14.32
N LEU A 302 4.41 -24.64 -13.56
CA LEU A 302 5.45 -23.65 -13.26
C LEU A 302 6.03 -23.94 -11.88
N ILE A 303 7.34 -23.95 -11.78
CA ILE A 303 8.05 -24.01 -10.49
C ILE A 303 8.75 -22.68 -10.29
N ALA A 304 8.49 -22.05 -9.14
CA ALA A 304 9.14 -20.82 -8.73
C ALA A 304 10.06 -21.08 -7.53
N MET A 305 11.31 -20.67 -7.66
CA MET A 305 12.29 -20.66 -6.59
C MET A 305 12.53 -19.21 -6.18
N VAL A 306 12.35 -18.89 -4.90
CA VAL A 306 12.44 -17.52 -4.39
C VAL A 306 13.31 -17.49 -3.14
N THR A 307 14.19 -16.50 -3.06
CA THR A 307 14.92 -16.20 -1.83
C THR A 307 15.20 -14.71 -1.73
N ALA A 308 15.15 -14.17 -0.51
CA ALA A 308 15.49 -12.79 -0.21
C ALA A 308 16.68 -12.72 0.76
N ALA A 309 17.70 -11.97 0.40
CA ALA A 309 18.89 -11.75 1.22
C ALA A 309 19.67 -10.52 0.72
N ASP A 310 20.74 -10.13 1.42
CA ASP A 310 21.69 -9.18 0.86
C ASP A 310 22.41 -9.77 -0.37
N MET A 311 22.92 -8.90 -1.24
CA MET A 311 23.49 -9.32 -2.53
C MET A 311 24.67 -10.28 -2.41
N ARG A 312 25.44 -10.23 -1.30
CA ARG A 312 26.56 -11.15 -1.08
C ARG A 312 26.04 -12.55 -0.80
N THR A 313 25.08 -12.68 0.12
CA THR A 313 24.42 -13.95 0.45
C THR A 313 23.75 -14.57 -0.77
N LEU A 314 23.00 -13.80 -1.56
CA LEU A 314 22.34 -14.28 -2.80
C LEU A 314 23.31 -14.83 -3.85
N LYS A 315 24.56 -14.34 -3.85
CA LYS A 315 25.63 -14.76 -4.77
C LYS A 315 26.54 -15.84 -4.16
N SER A 316 26.26 -16.31 -2.94
CA SER A 316 27.02 -17.38 -2.31
C SER A 316 27.00 -18.66 -3.13
N ALA A 317 28.07 -19.46 -3.00
CA ALA A 317 28.19 -20.73 -3.72
C ALA A 317 27.03 -21.69 -3.40
N ASN A 318 26.53 -21.69 -2.17
CA ASN A 318 25.42 -22.53 -1.73
C ASN A 318 24.09 -22.15 -2.39
N ILE A 319 23.70 -20.87 -2.34
CA ILE A 319 22.47 -20.40 -3.01
C ILE A 319 22.59 -20.60 -4.52
N LYS A 320 23.74 -20.28 -5.11
CA LYS A 320 24.01 -20.54 -6.53
C LYS A 320 23.83 -22.02 -6.87
N LYS A 321 24.45 -22.93 -6.11
CA LYS A 321 24.34 -24.38 -6.31
C LYS A 321 22.90 -24.87 -6.21
N MET A 322 22.12 -24.39 -5.24
CA MET A 322 20.71 -24.73 -5.09
C MET A 322 19.88 -24.30 -6.32
N PHE A 323 20.00 -23.04 -6.74
CA PHE A 323 19.30 -22.50 -7.91
C PHE A 323 19.72 -23.16 -9.22
N GLU A 324 21.00 -23.50 -9.38
CA GLU A 324 21.53 -24.11 -10.60
C GLU A 324 21.32 -25.61 -10.68
N ASN A 325 21.22 -26.32 -9.55
CA ASN A 325 21.11 -27.78 -9.52
C ASN A 325 19.70 -28.29 -9.25
N TYR A 326 18.76 -27.44 -8.83
CA TYR A 326 17.37 -27.87 -8.68
C TYR A 326 16.82 -28.43 -9.99
N ARG A 327 16.27 -29.65 -9.95
CA ARG A 327 15.59 -30.30 -11.07
C ARG A 327 14.25 -30.86 -10.58
N PRO A 328 13.16 -30.66 -11.35
CA PRO A 328 11.94 -31.43 -11.15
C PRO A 328 12.21 -32.93 -11.38
N ALA A 329 11.54 -33.77 -10.61
CA ALA A 329 11.57 -35.22 -10.70
C ALA A 329 11.15 -35.79 -12.07
N ALA A 330 10.15 -35.16 -12.69
CA ALA A 330 9.61 -35.60 -13.96
C ALA A 330 10.56 -35.23 -15.09
N THR A 331 10.68 -36.12 -16.09
CA THR A 331 11.34 -35.77 -17.36
C THR A 331 10.68 -34.54 -17.99
N PRO A 332 11.42 -33.75 -18.79
CA PRO A 332 10.83 -32.65 -19.54
C PRO A 332 9.59 -33.11 -20.31
N ALA A 333 8.43 -32.58 -19.93
CA ALA A 333 7.17 -32.83 -20.58
C ALA A 333 6.84 -31.68 -21.54
N ALA A 334 6.26 -32.02 -22.70
CA ALA A 334 5.71 -31.02 -23.59
C ALA A 334 4.55 -30.30 -22.90
N SER A 335 4.55 -28.98 -22.98
CA SER A 335 3.52 -28.14 -22.38
C SER A 335 2.35 -27.93 -23.35
N THR A 336 1.13 -28.08 -22.86
CA THR A 336 -0.08 -27.75 -23.60
C THR A 336 -0.44 -26.27 -23.49
N ILE A 337 0.08 -25.55 -22.48
CA ILE A 337 -0.24 -24.14 -22.25
C ILE A 337 0.30 -23.21 -23.34
N PHE A 338 1.17 -23.67 -24.23
CA PHE A 338 1.65 -22.84 -25.35
C PHE A 338 0.89 -23.09 -26.65
N THR A 339 -0.19 -23.87 -26.58
CA THR A 339 -1.15 -24.02 -27.66
C THR A 339 -2.32 -23.09 -27.38
N ASN A 340 -2.74 -22.30 -28.37
CA ASN A 340 -3.91 -21.44 -28.23
C ASN A 340 -5.16 -22.31 -28.01
N LYS A 341 -5.86 -22.07 -26.89
CA LYS A 341 -7.07 -22.80 -26.47
C LYS A 341 -8.32 -21.93 -26.52
N SER A 342 -8.25 -20.73 -27.09
CA SER A 342 -9.36 -19.77 -27.12
C SER A 342 -10.62 -20.36 -27.72
N GLY A 343 -10.53 -21.07 -28.84
CA GLY A 343 -11.71 -21.72 -29.44
C GLY A 343 -12.41 -22.70 -28.49
N GLN A 344 -11.67 -23.45 -27.67
CA GLN A 344 -12.24 -24.33 -26.66
C GLN A 344 -12.83 -23.54 -25.50
N LEU A 345 -12.11 -22.53 -25.00
CA LEU A 345 -12.56 -21.63 -23.94
C LEU A 345 -13.91 -20.97 -24.32
N PHE A 346 -14.05 -20.50 -25.55
CA PHE A 346 -15.27 -19.86 -26.03
C PHE A 346 -16.43 -20.84 -26.23
N ASN A 347 -16.17 -22.08 -26.62
CA ASN A 347 -17.20 -23.12 -26.63
C ASN A 347 -17.66 -23.46 -25.21
N ASP A 348 -16.72 -23.51 -24.25
CA ASP A 348 -17.00 -23.88 -22.86
C ASP A 348 -17.83 -22.78 -22.14
N PHE A 349 -17.78 -21.51 -22.55
CA PHE A 349 -18.71 -20.45 -22.09
C PHE A 349 -20.19 -20.78 -22.38
N GLU A 350 -20.46 -21.59 -23.41
CA GLU A 350 -21.82 -22.04 -23.75
C GLU A 350 -22.27 -23.28 -22.96
N SER A 351 -21.38 -23.88 -22.18
CA SER A 351 -21.65 -25.15 -21.49
C SER A 351 -22.81 -25.02 -20.50
N SER A 352 -23.73 -25.98 -20.51
CA SER A 352 -24.78 -26.10 -19.49
C SER A 352 -24.25 -26.58 -18.12
N ASP A 353 -23.03 -27.14 -18.09
CA ASP A 353 -22.35 -27.60 -16.88
C ASP A 353 -21.75 -26.41 -16.12
N THR A 354 -22.22 -26.20 -14.88
CA THR A 354 -21.77 -25.10 -14.03
C THR A 354 -20.31 -25.23 -13.62
N THR A 355 -19.77 -26.44 -13.54
CA THR A 355 -18.35 -26.67 -13.21
C THR A 355 -17.46 -26.21 -14.35
N VAL A 356 -17.83 -26.55 -15.59
CA VAL A 356 -17.12 -26.12 -16.80
C VAL A 356 -17.21 -24.60 -16.95
N LEU A 357 -18.40 -24.03 -16.72
CA LEU A 357 -18.59 -22.58 -16.80
C LEU A 357 -17.73 -21.83 -15.77
N ASN A 358 -17.69 -22.30 -14.52
CA ASN A 358 -16.88 -21.68 -13.46
C ASN A 358 -15.38 -21.76 -13.80
N GLU A 359 -14.89 -22.90 -14.32
CA GLU A 359 -13.50 -23.01 -14.79
C GLU A 359 -13.20 -21.95 -15.87
N VAL A 360 -14.11 -21.75 -16.82
CA VAL A 360 -13.94 -20.74 -17.88
C VAL A 360 -13.93 -19.33 -17.30
N ILE A 361 -14.86 -18.99 -16.40
CA ILE A 361 -14.92 -17.67 -15.76
C ILE A 361 -13.61 -17.38 -15.01
N ASP A 362 -13.11 -18.36 -14.24
CA ASP A 362 -11.86 -18.23 -13.49
C ASP A 362 -10.65 -18.04 -14.41
N ILE A 363 -10.62 -18.71 -15.57
CA ILE A 363 -9.48 -18.68 -16.50
C ILE A 363 -9.50 -17.51 -17.48
N ALA A 364 -10.69 -17.02 -17.81
CA ALA A 364 -10.93 -16.03 -18.84
C ALA A 364 -10.06 -14.76 -18.66
N GLU A 365 -9.94 -14.23 -17.44
CA GLU A 365 -9.15 -13.01 -17.20
C GLU A 365 -7.63 -13.24 -17.12
N LEU A 366 -7.20 -14.50 -17.13
CA LEU A 366 -5.82 -14.89 -16.86
C LEU A 366 -5.04 -15.25 -18.13
N VAL A 367 -5.75 -15.45 -19.24
CA VAL A 367 -5.15 -15.75 -20.55
C VAL A 367 -4.91 -14.45 -21.33
N THR A 368 -3.91 -14.45 -22.20
CA THR A 368 -3.56 -13.29 -23.02
C THR A 368 -4.03 -13.49 -24.46
N TYR A 369 -5.02 -12.72 -24.87
CA TYR A 369 -5.56 -12.78 -26.23
C TYR A 369 -4.65 -12.13 -27.27
N THR A 370 -4.74 -12.65 -28.49
CA THR A 370 -3.97 -12.27 -29.66
C THR A 370 -4.89 -11.94 -30.83
N LYS A 371 -4.33 -11.48 -31.96
CA LYS A 371 -5.13 -11.16 -33.15
C LYS A 371 -5.82 -12.39 -33.75
N GLU A 372 -5.25 -13.57 -33.53
CA GLU A 372 -5.81 -14.86 -33.97
C GLU A 372 -7.13 -15.16 -33.26
N ASP A 373 -7.37 -14.54 -32.10
CA ASP A 373 -8.56 -14.77 -31.28
C ASP A 373 -9.76 -13.88 -31.65
N LEU A 374 -9.51 -12.84 -32.45
CA LEU A 374 -10.52 -11.85 -32.84
C LEU A 374 -11.82 -12.46 -33.39
N PRO A 375 -11.81 -13.50 -34.25
CA PRO A 375 -13.04 -14.09 -34.75
C PRO A 375 -13.97 -14.57 -33.61
N TRP A 376 -13.42 -15.25 -32.60
CA TRP A 376 -14.23 -15.72 -31.47
C TRP A 376 -14.67 -14.58 -30.56
N LEU A 377 -13.81 -13.58 -30.34
CA LEU A 377 -14.17 -12.40 -29.57
C LEU A 377 -15.32 -11.62 -30.20
N TYR A 378 -15.32 -11.47 -31.53
CA TYR A 378 -16.42 -10.84 -32.26
C TYR A 378 -17.70 -11.66 -32.18
N GLU A 379 -17.62 -12.99 -32.33
CA GLU A 379 -18.80 -13.85 -32.22
C GLU A 379 -19.39 -13.86 -30.82
N GLY A 380 -18.55 -13.84 -29.79
CA GLY A 380 -19.00 -13.74 -28.39
C GLY A 380 -19.67 -12.41 -28.08
N LEU A 381 -19.10 -11.29 -28.54
CA LEU A 381 -19.64 -9.94 -28.33
C LEU A 381 -21.01 -9.73 -29.01
N LYS A 382 -21.28 -10.38 -30.15
CA LYS A 382 -22.58 -10.27 -30.85
C LYS A 382 -23.74 -10.84 -30.05
N ARG A 383 -23.47 -11.72 -29.09
CA ARG A 383 -24.49 -12.50 -28.42
C ARG A 383 -25.04 -11.76 -27.22
N ASN A 384 -26.35 -11.91 -27.03
CA ASN A 384 -27.03 -11.47 -25.84
C ASN A 384 -27.04 -12.64 -24.84
N TRP A 385 -26.02 -12.77 -24.00
CA TRP A 385 -25.90 -13.90 -23.08
C TRP A 385 -27.01 -13.85 -22.04
N SER A 386 -27.87 -14.88 -22.03
CA SER A 386 -29.09 -14.96 -21.22
C SER A 386 -28.86 -15.36 -19.76
N ARG A 387 -27.63 -15.76 -19.42
CA ARG A 387 -27.24 -16.05 -18.04
C ARG A 387 -27.03 -14.75 -17.28
N ALA A 388 -27.37 -14.77 -15.99
CA ALA A 388 -27.31 -13.61 -15.09
C ALA A 388 -25.89 -13.07 -14.84
N ASP A 389 -24.85 -13.66 -15.44
CA ASP A 389 -23.48 -13.18 -15.31
C ASP A 389 -23.20 -12.02 -16.27
N LEU A 390 -23.38 -10.80 -15.74
CA LEU A 390 -22.86 -9.56 -16.33
C LEU A 390 -21.39 -9.68 -16.73
N PHE A 391 -20.62 -10.52 -16.02
CA PHE A 391 -19.23 -10.83 -16.31
C PHE A 391 -19.00 -11.23 -17.77
N ILE A 392 -19.76 -12.22 -18.29
CA ILE A 392 -19.53 -12.78 -19.63
C ILE A 392 -19.82 -11.72 -20.70
N ASN A 393 -20.85 -10.91 -20.50
CA ASN A 393 -21.19 -9.83 -21.43
C ASN A 393 -20.10 -8.74 -21.49
N ASN A 394 -19.56 -8.36 -20.34
CA ASN A 394 -18.50 -7.35 -20.24
C ASN A 394 -17.15 -7.86 -20.76
N TYR A 395 -16.90 -9.15 -20.61
CA TYR A 395 -15.62 -9.79 -20.85
C TYR A 395 -15.11 -9.60 -22.28
N TYR A 396 -15.95 -9.87 -23.28
CA TYR A 396 -15.55 -9.80 -24.68
C TYR A 396 -15.09 -8.40 -25.10
N ALA A 397 -15.77 -7.36 -24.62
CA ALA A 397 -15.40 -5.99 -24.89
C ALA A 397 -14.04 -5.65 -24.25
N GLY A 398 -13.80 -6.09 -23.01
CA GLY A 398 -12.51 -5.94 -22.33
C GLY A 398 -11.37 -6.68 -23.05
N ALA A 399 -11.59 -7.93 -23.45
CA ALA A 399 -10.62 -8.72 -24.20
C ALA A 399 -10.26 -8.09 -25.57
N LEU A 400 -11.24 -7.51 -26.27
CA LEU A 400 -10.98 -6.77 -27.51
C LEU A 400 -10.11 -5.53 -27.28
N VAL A 401 -10.34 -4.80 -26.19
CA VAL A 401 -9.51 -3.65 -25.80
C VAL A 401 -8.08 -4.10 -25.50
N GLN A 402 -7.89 -5.26 -24.84
CA GLN A 402 -6.57 -5.83 -24.57
C GLN A 402 -5.82 -6.22 -25.85
N VAL A 403 -6.50 -6.83 -26.83
CA VAL A 403 -5.89 -7.22 -28.11
C VAL A 403 -5.44 -5.99 -28.92
N HIS A 404 -6.18 -4.88 -28.83
CA HIS A 404 -5.83 -3.58 -29.44
C HIS A 404 -5.47 -3.63 -30.94
N HIS A 405 -6.05 -4.55 -31.71
CA HIS A 405 -5.74 -4.69 -33.13
C HIS A 405 -6.55 -3.71 -34.03
N PRO A 406 -5.91 -2.89 -34.91
CA PRO A 406 -6.58 -1.82 -35.66
C PRO A 406 -7.79 -2.24 -36.52
N SER A 407 -7.80 -3.48 -37.02
CA SER A 407 -8.93 -4.02 -37.82
C SER A 407 -10.26 -4.09 -37.05
N THR A 408 -10.20 -4.00 -35.72
CA THR A 408 -11.37 -4.08 -34.85
C THR A 408 -12.30 -2.87 -34.98
N LEU A 409 -11.79 -1.67 -35.26
CA LEU A 409 -12.61 -0.44 -35.23
C LEU A 409 -13.74 -0.44 -36.28
N ASP A 410 -13.42 -0.77 -37.53
CA ASP A 410 -14.42 -0.88 -38.60
C ASP A 410 -15.40 -2.03 -38.34
N THR A 411 -14.89 -3.12 -37.78
CA THR A 411 -15.69 -4.30 -37.42
C THR A 411 -16.71 -3.95 -36.33
N LEU A 412 -16.29 -3.29 -35.25
CA LEU A 412 -17.17 -2.82 -34.18
C LEU A 412 -18.24 -1.85 -34.68
N LYS A 413 -17.87 -0.93 -35.57
CA LYS A 413 -18.80 0.01 -36.19
C LYS A 413 -19.90 -0.71 -36.99
N GLU A 414 -19.55 -1.77 -37.72
CA GLU A 414 -20.51 -2.57 -38.47
C GLU A 414 -21.35 -3.46 -37.55
N MET A 415 -20.75 -4.05 -36.52
CA MET A 415 -21.47 -4.82 -35.50
C MET A 415 -22.50 -3.95 -34.78
N TYR A 416 -22.19 -2.69 -34.46
CA TYR A 416 -23.14 -1.77 -33.82
C TYR A 416 -24.39 -1.54 -34.66
N ARG A 417 -24.23 -1.41 -35.99
CA ARG A 417 -25.35 -1.21 -36.92
C ARG A 417 -26.27 -2.42 -36.97
N ASN A 418 -25.70 -3.61 -36.84
CA ASN A 418 -26.40 -4.89 -36.94
C ASN A 418 -26.77 -5.46 -35.56
N ALA A 419 -26.49 -4.75 -34.47
CA ALA A 419 -26.70 -5.23 -33.11
C ALA A 419 -28.20 -5.37 -32.81
N GLY A 420 -28.60 -6.58 -32.36
CA GLY A 420 -29.99 -6.91 -32.06
C GLY A 420 -30.47 -6.48 -30.66
N SER A 421 -29.59 -6.02 -29.77
CA SER A 421 -29.95 -5.57 -28.43
C SER A 421 -29.15 -4.34 -27.99
N ASP A 422 -29.72 -3.57 -27.05
CA ASP A 422 -29.07 -2.39 -26.48
C ASP A 422 -27.89 -2.75 -25.58
N MET A 423 -27.89 -3.94 -24.97
CA MET A 423 -26.73 -4.46 -24.24
C MET A 423 -25.52 -4.64 -25.16
N VAL A 424 -25.69 -5.30 -26.31
CA VAL A 424 -24.59 -5.51 -27.29
C VAL A 424 -24.10 -4.17 -27.82
N LYS A 425 -25.00 -3.22 -28.10
CA LYS A 425 -24.61 -1.85 -28.48
C LYS A 425 -23.77 -1.18 -27.39
N ALA A 426 -24.15 -1.28 -26.13
CA ALA A 426 -23.42 -0.66 -25.03
C ALA A 426 -22.02 -1.27 -24.85
N GLU A 427 -21.87 -2.59 -24.96
CA GLU A 427 -20.54 -3.24 -24.90
C GLU A 427 -19.63 -2.83 -26.08
N ILE A 428 -20.20 -2.68 -27.28
CA ILE A 428 -19.44 -2.19 -28.43
C ILE A 428 -18.96 -0.75 -28.19
N LEU A 429 -19.82 0.11 -27.63
CA LEU A 429 -19.43 1.48 -27.27
C LEU A 429 -18.35 1.49 -26.18
N PHE A 430 -18.43 0.58 -25.20
CA PHE A 430 -17.41 0.42 -24.17
C PHE A 430 -16.07 0.01 -24.77
N ALA A 431 -16.04 -0.97 -25.69
CA ALA A 431 -14.83 -1.37 -26.39
C ALA A 431 -14.20 -0.21 -27.19
N LEU A 432 -15.03 0.60 -27.86
CA LEU A 432 -14.57 1.79 -28.58
C LEU A 432 -14.00 2.86 -27.63
N ALA A 433 -14.62 3.08 -26.47
CA ALA A 433 -14.10 4.00 -25.45
C ALA A 433 -12.75 3.53 -24.90
N GLY A 434 -12.65 2.23 -24.57
CA GLY A 434 -11.44 1.59 -24.05
C GLY A 434 -10.27 1.56 -25.03
N TRP A 435 -10.52 1.74 -26.33
CA TRP A 435 -9.48 1.75 -27.35
C TRP A 435 -8.52 2.95 -27.23
N ARG A 436 -8.96 4.06 -26.63
CA ARG A 436 -8.14 5.25 -26.33
C ARG A 436 -7.34 5.78 -27.52
N THR A 437 -7.99 5.90 -28.68
CA THR A 437 -7.44 6.60 -29.86
C THR A 437 -8.41 7.64 -30.38
N ALA A 438 -7.89 8.65 -31.09
CA ALA A 438 -8.71 9.69 -31.72
C ALA A 438 -9.74 9.11 -32.70
N GLU A 439 -9.36 8.10 -33.48
CA GLU A 439 -10.28 7.46 -34.44
C GLU A 439 -11.40 6.70 -33.73
N ALA A 440 -11.09 5.95 -32.67
CA ALA A 440 -12.11 5.26 -31.89
C ALA A 440 -13.06 6.24 -31.19
N HIS A 441 -12.55 7.36 -30.66
CA HIS A 441 -13.37 8.42 -30.05
C HIS A 441 -14.28 9.11 -31.08
N ARG A 442 -13.78 9.30 -32.31
CA ARG A 442 -14.58 9.80 -33.43
C ARG A 442 -15.72 8.84 -33.77
N ILE A 443 -15.43 7.55 -33.92
CA ILE A 443 -16.45 6.51 -34.21
C ILE A 443 -17.46 6.44 -33.05
N LEU A 444 -17.00 6.40 -31.80
CA LEU A 444 -17.85 6.38 -30.62
C LEU A 444 -18.80 7.58 -30.60
N THR A 445 -18.29 8.78 -30.86
CA THR A 445 -19.10 10.01 -30.93
C THR A 445 -20.17 9.91 -32.04
N ASP A 446 -19.79 9.47 -33.24
CA ASP A 446 -20.71 9.27 -34.35
C ASP A 446 -21.84 8.29 -33.99
N LEU A 447 -21.55 7.25 -33.22
CA LEU A 447 -22.52 6.22 -32.82
C LEU A 447 -23.43 6.70 -31.68
N LEU A 448 -22.89 7.36 -30.65
CA LEU A 448 -23.68 7.94 -29.56
C LEU A 448 -24.71 8.95 -30.09
N LEU A 449 -24.36 9.73 -31.12
CA LEU A 449 -25.25 10.70 -31.74
C LEU A 449 -26.40 10.08 -32.55
N LYS A 450 -26.31 8.79 -32.92
CA LYS A 450 -27.41 8.07 -33.58
C LYS A 450 -28.45 7.52 -32.61
N GLY A 451 -28.08 7.37 -31.34
CA GLY A 451 -28.97 6.88 -30.29
C GLY A 451 -28.18 6.25 -29.15
N ILE A 452 -28.59 6.57 -27.92
CA ILE A 452 -28.04 5.97 -26.70
C ILE A 452 -28.79 4.66 -26.43
N PRO A 453 -28.10 3.51 -26.33
CA PRO A 453 -28.75 2.26 -25.97
C PRO A 453 -29.24 2.35 -24.51
N ALA A 454 -30.44 1.81 -24.25
CA ALA A 454 -31.04 1.80 -22.92
C ALA A 454 -30.43 0.68 -22.06
N ASN A 455 -29.20 0.89 -21.59
CA ASN A 455 -28.48 -0.07 -20.75
C ASN A 455 -27.54 0.66 -19.77
N ASP A 456 -27.44 0.16 -18.53
CA ASP A 456 -26.64 0.78 -17.45
C ASP A 456 -25.15 0.82 -17.75
N ARG A 457 -24.66 -0.08 -18.62
CA ARG A 457 -23.29 -0.09 -19.13
C ARG A 457 -22.86 1.22 -19.78
N ILE A 458 -23.82 2.04 -20.23
CA ILE A 458 -23.52 3.38 -20.75
C ILE A 458 -22.81 4.27 -19.72
N TYR A 459 -23.02 4.06 -18.42
CA TYR A 459 -22.22 4.71 -17.38
C TYR A 459 -20.73 4.49 -17.61
N ASP A 460 -20.30 3.22 -17.76
CA ASP A 460 -18.89 2.87 -17.94
C ASP A 460 -18.31 3.40 -19.26
N VAL A 461 -19.11 3.43 -20.33
CA VAL A 461 -18.71 4.01 -21.63
C VAL A 461 -18.27 5.46 -21.44
N PHE A 462 -19.08 6.25 -20.72
CA PHE A 462 -18.79 7.66 -20.51
C PHE A 462 -17.66 7.88 -19.50
N GLU A 463 -17.53 7.06 -18.45
CA GLU A 463 -16.40 7.10 -17.53
C GLU A 463 -15.08 6.90 -18.28
N VAL A 464 -14.96 5.82 -19.07
CA VAL A 464 -13.74 5.51 -19.83
C VAL A 464 -13.43 6.58 -20.88
N PHE A 465 -14.45 7.10 -21.57
CA PHE A 465 -14.29 8.19 -22.53
C PHE A 465 -13.80 9.48 -21.87
N ARG A 466 -14.34 9.81 -20.70
CA ARG A 466 -13.99 11.02 -19.93
C ARG A 466 -12.59 10.93 -19.34
N ASP A 467 -12.16 9.77 -18.86
CA ASP A 467 -10.82 9.56 -18.30
C ASP A 467 -9.70 9.81 -19.33
N SER A 468 -10.03 9.77 -20.62
CA SER A 468 -9.15 10.17 -21.73
C SER A 468 -9.45 11.59 -22.22
N SER A 469 -9.54 12.55 -21.30
CA SER A 469 -10.09 13.90 -21.56
C SER A 469 -9.44 14.65 -22.74
N ALA A 470 -8.13 14.51 -22.94
CA ALA A 470 -7.42 15.09 -24.09
C ALA A 470 -7.88 14.51 -25.45
N LEU A 471 -8.23 13.21 -25.49
CA LEU A 471 -8.79 12.54 -26.67
C LEU A 471 -10.29 12.83 -26.86
N ALA A 472 -11.02 13.05 -25.76
CA ALA A 472 -12.45 13.39 -25.79
C ALA A 472 -12.70 14.85 -26.21
N ALA A 473 -11.78 15.77 -25.88
CA ALA A 473 -11.94 17.21 -26.09
C ALA A 473 -12.37 17.62 -27.51
N PRO A 474 -11.80 17.09 -28.60
CA PRO A 474 -12.19 17.47 -29.96
C PRO A 474 -13.65 17.14 -30.32
N PHE A 475 -14.25 16.19 -29.61
CA PHE A 475 -15.59 15.65 -29.90
C PHE A 475 -16.67 16.19 -28.96
N ALA A 476 -16.30 16.77 -27.82
CA ALA A 476 -17.23 17.14 -26.76
C ALA A 476 -18.33 18.13 -27.20
N GLN A 477 -18.02 19.08 -28.10
CA GLN A 477 -19.06 19.99 -28.63
C GLN A 477 -20.11 19.25 -29.46
N GLN A 478 -19.70 18.21 -30.18
CA GLN A 478 -20.60 17.42 -31.01
C GLN A 478 -21.57 16.60 -30.15
N LEU A 479 -21.21 16.28 -28.91
CA LEU A 479 -22.04 15.53 -27.95
C LEU A 479 -23.08 16.40 -27.23
N LEU A 480 -23.03 17.73 -27.33
CA LEU A 480 -24.01 18.61 -26.67
C LEU A 480 -25.49 18.34 -27.02
N PRO A 481 -25.86 17.88 -28.24
CA PRO A 481 -27.21 17.40 -28.53
C PRO A 481 -27.73 16.33 -27.57
N LEU A 482 -26.84 15.50 -27.04
CA LEU A 482 -27.17 14.43 -26.09
C LEU A 482 -27.55 14.95 -24.70
N LEU A 483 -27.40 16.25 -24.42
CA LEU A 483 -28.00 16.87 -23.23
C LEU A 483 -29.52 16.66 -23.18
N LYS A 484 -30.19 16.41 -24.31
CA LYS A 484 -31.63 16.11 -24.33
C LYS A 484 -31.96 14.69 -23.86
N ASP A 485 -31.03 13.75 -23.99
CA ASP A 485 -31.20 12.35 -23.59
C ASP A 485 -31.01 12.19 -22.07
N SER A 486 -31.91 11.49 -21.39
CA SER A 486 -31.83 11.36 -19.92
C SER A 486 -30.68 10.50 -19.43
N LEU A 487 -30.25 9.50 -20.21
CA LEU A 487 -29.16 8.60 -19.85
C LEU A 487 -27.80 9.29 -20.09
N ALA A 488 -27.63 9.98 -21.22
CA ALA A 488 -26.36 10.63 -21.55
C ALA A 488 -26.14 11.99 -20.85
N ARG A 489 -27.21 12.73 -20.53
CA ARG A 489 -27.12 14.11 -20.02
C ARG A 489 -26.20 14.27 -18.80
N PRO A 490 -26.26 13.43 -17.75
CA PRO A 490 -25.38 13.57 -16.60
C PRO A 490 -23.90 13.51 -16.95
N PHE A 491 -23.54 12.59 -17.85
CA PHE A 491 -22.15 12.39 -18.27
C PHE A 491 -21.66 13.49 -19.21
N VAL A 492 -22.51 13.98 -20.12
CA VAL A 492 -22.16 15.12 -20.98
C VAL A 492 -21.91 16.37 -20.14
N ILE A 493 -22.72 16.60 -19.09
CA ILE A 493 -22.51 17.70 -18.13
C ILE A 493 -21.18 17.53 -17.40
N GLN A 494 -20.89 16.33 -16.91
CA GLN A 494 -19.65 16.02 -16.20
C GLN A 494 -18.42 16.21 -17.07
N LEU A 495 -18.44 15.68 -18.31
CA LEU A 495 -17.38 15.86 -19.31
C LEU A 495 -17.15 17.34 -19.61
N CYS A 496 -18.21 18.11 -19.89
CA CYS A 496 -18.06 19.55 -20.15
C CYS A 496 -17.44 20.28 -18.96
N GLY A 497 -17.88 19.96 -17.73
CA GLY A 497 -17.33 20.55 -16.52
C GLY A 497 -15.84 20.24 -16.32
N GLN A 498 -15.41 19.01 -16.62
CA GLN A 498 -14.00 18.61 -16.57
C GLN A 498 -13.17 19.30 -17.66
N LEU A 499 -13.64 19.33 -18.91
CA LEU A 499 -12.90 19.95 -20.00
C LEU A 499 -12.74 21.47 -19.82
N LEU A 500 -13.69 22.14 -19.17
CA LEU A 500 -13.56 23.56 -18.80
C LEU A 500 -12.50 23.77 -17.71
N GLU A 501 -12.47 22.89 -16.70
CA GLU A 501 -11.46 22.93 -15.63
C GLU A 501 -10.05 22.69 -16.16
N GLU A 502 -9.90 21.68 -17.01
CA GLU A 502 -8.63 21.33 -17.66
C GLU A 502 -8.25 22.28 -18.81
N LYS A 503 -9.13 23.24 -19.13
CA LYS A 503 -8.96 24.25 -20.20
C LYS A 503 -8.91 23.66 -21.62
N PHE A 504 -9.40 22.45 -21.82
CA PHE A 504 -9.61 21.83 -23.13
C PHE A 504 -10.88 22.33 -23.84
N MET A 505 -11.81 22.94 -23.10
CA MET A 505 -13.00 23.60 -23.64
C MET A 505 -13.05 25.05 -23.15
N GLN A 506 -13.62 25.95 -23.97
CA GLN A 506 -13.93 27.33 -23.58
C GLN A 506 -15.42 27.47 -23.25
N PRO A 507 -15.83 28.28 -22.25
CA PRO A 507 -17.25 28.45 -21.89
C PRO A 507 -18.15 28.87 -23.05
N ALA A 508 -17.61 29.63 -24.01
CA ALA A 508 -18.32 30.07 -25.21
C ALA A 508 -18.86 28.91 -26.06
N ALA A 509 -18.22 27.73 -26.02
CA ALA A 509 -18.66 26.54 -26.75
C ALA A 509 -20.06 26.05 -26.34
N LEU A 510 -20.50 26.38 -25.12
CA LEU A 510 -21.81 26.00 -24.60
C LEU A 510 -22.92 26.99 -24.98
N GLY A 511 -22.62 28.04 -25.76
CA GLY A 511 -23.49 29.17 -26.05
C GLY A 511 -24.93 28.80 -26.41
N ALA A 512 -25.10 27.91 -27.40
CA ALA A 512 -26.43 27.48 -27.87
C ALA A 512 -27.21 26.64 -26.85
N TRP A 513 -26.54 26.09 -25.83
CA TRP A 513 -27.10 25.15 -24.86
C TRP A 513 -27.35 25.76 -23.48
N LYS A 514 -26.91 27.00 -23.24
CA LYS A 514 -27.05 27.73 -21.96
C LYS A 514 -28.48 27.68 -21.41
N GLY A 515 -29.47 28.00 -22.24
CA GLY A 515 -30.87 28.01 -21.80
C GLY A 515 -31.36 26.64 -21.32
N PHE A 516 -30.95 25.57 -22.00
CA PHE A 516 -31.27 24.20 -21.60
C PHE A 516 -30.55 23.84 -20.29
N ILE A 517 -29.23 24.10 -20.21
CA ILE A 517 -28.42 23.82 -19.02
C ILE A 517 -29.00 24.53 -17.79
N TYR A 518 -29.36 25.81 -17.89
CA TYR A 518 -29.89 26.58 -16.76
C TYR A 518 -31.27 26.10 -16.33
N LYS A 519 -32.16 25.78 -17.28
CA LYS A 519 -33.45 25.19 -16.98
C LYS A 519 -33.29 23.85 -16.26
N HIS A 520 -32.39 23.00 -16.74
CA HIS A 520 -32.15 21.67 -16.16
C HIS A 520 -31.49 21.78 -14.78
N ALA A 521 -30.50 22.65 -14.62
CA ALA A 521 -29.85 22.94 -13.34
C ALA A 521 -30.86 23.39 -12.27
N ALA A 522 -31.84 24.22 -12.65
CA ALA A 522 -32.90 24.63 -11.72
C ALA A 522 -33.79 23.45 -11.28
N GLY A 523 -34.02 22.47 -12.15
CA GLY A 523 -34.72 21.23 -11.80
C GLY A 523 -33.92 20.38 -10.83
N ILE A 524 -32.64 20.12 -11.13
CA ILE A 524 -31.73 19.38 -10.24
C ILE A 524 -31.64 20.06 -8.86
N ALA A 525 -31.47 21.38 -8.84
CA ALA A 525 -31.36 22.14 -7.60
C ALA A 525 -32.63 22.11 -6.73
N ALA A 526 -33.79 21.73 -7.27
CA ALA A 526 -35.04 21.57 -6.53
C ALA A 526 -35.39 20.10 -6.23
N ALA A 527 -34.68 19.14 -6.84
CA ALA A 527 -34.94 17.72 -6.68
C ALA A 527 -34.47 17.20 -5.32
N LYS A 528 -35.10 16.12 -4.86
CA LYS A 528 -34.56 15.28 -3.78
C LYS A 528 -33.46 14.40 -4.36
N LEU A 529 -32.48 14.06 -3.53
CA LEU A 529 -31.44 13.12 -3.93
C LEU A 529 -32.02 11.71 -3.94
N ASP A 530 -31.89 11.03 -5.07
CA ASP A 530 -32.32 9.66 -5.32
C ASP A 530 -31.48 9.06 -6.47
N GLU A 531 -31.83 7.87 -6.95
CA GLU A 531 -31.13 7.22 -8.08
C GLU A 531 -31.19 8.05 -9.38
N SER A 532 -32.25 8.83 -9.59
CA SER A 532 -32.41 9.66 -10.79
C SER A 532 -31.63 10.97 -10.71
N THR A 533 -31.43 11.48 -9.49
CA THR A 533 -30.67 12.70 -9.20
C THR A 533 -29.64 12.42 -8.10
N PRO A 534 -28.60 11.63 -8.41
CA PRO A 534 -27.61 11.24 -7.42
C PRO A 534 -26.70 12.42 -7.07
N TYR A 535 -26.05 12.32 -5.92
CA TYR A 535 -25.14 13.35 -5.40
C TYR A 535 -24.07 13.79 -6.42
N TRP A 536 -23.42 12.83 -7.10
CA TRP A 536 -22.37 13.12 -8.07
C TRP A 536 -22.87 13.95 -9.26
N TYR A 537 -24.14 13.77 -9.66
CA TYR A 537 -24.72 14.51 -10.76
C TYR A 537 -24.96 15.98 -10.38
N CYS A 538 -25.45 16.24 -9.16
CA CYS A 538 -25.54 17.60 -8.63
C CYS A 538 -24.17 18.29 -8.63
N MET A 539 -23.12 17.60 -8.20
CA MET A 539 -21.76 18.15 -8.18
C MET A 539 -21.20 18.38 -9.58
N ALA A 540 -21.47 17.50 -10.54
CA ALA A 540 -21.11 17.70 -11.95
C ALA A 540 -21.78 18.96 -12.52
N MET A 541 -23.06 19.19 -12.20
CA MET A 541 -23.77 20.41 -12.61
C MET A 541 -23.17 21.66 -11.95
N VAL A 542 -22.91 21.64 -10.64
CA VAL A 542 -22.27 22.75 -9.92
C VAL A 542 -20.89 23.07 -10.53
N LYS A 543 -20.09 22.06 -10.85
CA LYS A 543 -18.79 22.21 -11.53
C LYS A 543 -18.94 22.90 -12.88
N LEU A 544 -19.86 22.44 -13.73
CA LEU A 544 -20.14 23.07 -15.03
C LEU A 544 -20.51 24.55 -14.87
N LEU A 545 -21.45 24.86 -13.97
CA LEU A 545 -21.91 26.24 -13.74
C LEU A 545 -20.80 27.17 -13.23
N THR A 546 -19.83 26.63 -12.48
CA THR A 546 -18.66 27.36 -11.96
C THR A 546 -17.85 28.04 -13.05
N TYR A 547 -17.85 27.49 -14.27
CA TYR A 547 -17.07 28.00 -15.40
C TYR A 547 -17.89 28.82 -16.40
N MET A 548 -19.23 28.78 -16.32
CA MET A 548 -20.10 29.56 -17.21
C MET A 548 -20.35 30.99 -16.69
N MET A 549 -20.61 31.13 -15.39
CA MET A 549 -20.69 32.40 -14.63
C MET A 549 -21.52 33.57 -15.21
N GLU A 550 -22.40 33.32 -16.18
CA GLU A 550 -23.39 34.29 -16.64
C GLU A 550 -24.57 34.41 -15.66
N PRO A 551 -25.45 35.42 -15.78
CA PRO A 551 -26.56 35.62 -14.85
C PRO A 551 -27.43 34.37 -14.63
N GLY A 552 -27.65 33.57 -15.68
CA GLY A 552 -28.37 32.30 -15.58
C GLY A 552 -27.63 31.25 -14.75
N ALA A 553 -26.31 31.12 -14.91
CA ALA A 553 -25.50 30.19 -14.13
C ALA A 553 -25.44 30.60 -12.64
N ILE A 554 -25.26 31.90 -12.38
CA ILE A 554 -25.27 32.47 -11.01
C ILE A 554 -26.63 32.22 -10.35
N SER A 555 -27.73 32.45 -11.06
CA SER A 555 -29.08 32.16 -10.58
C SER A 555 -29.26 30.68 -10.22
N SER A 556 -28.77 29.77 -11.06
CA SER A 556 -28.80 28.33 -10.78
C SER A 556 -27.95 27.94 -9.58
N LEU A 557 -26.71 28.45 -9.46
CA LEU A 557 -25.86 28.21 -8.28
C LEU A 557 -26.52 28.70 -6.98
N ASN A 558 -27.19 29.86 -7.01
CA ASN A 558 -27.95 30.35 -5.86
C ASN A 558 -29.09 29.41 -5.45
N LYS A 559 -29.74 28.71 -6.41
CA LYS A 559 -30.74 27.69 -6.09
C LYS A 559 -30.13 26.48 -5.39
N PHE A 560 -28.92 26.05 -5.79
CA PHE A 560 -28.20 24.97 -5.11
C PHE A 560 -27.83 25.31 -3.66
N LEU A 561 -27.74 26.59 -3.26
CA LEU A 561 -27.56 26.97 -1.86
C LEU A 561 -28.76 26.58 -0.96
N SER A 562 -29.91 26.30 -1.55
CA SER A 562 -31.14 25.88 -0.85
C SER A 562 -31.30 24.36 -0.75
N GLN A 563 -30.41 23.57 -1.37
CA GLN A 563 -30.46 22.09 -1.31
C GLN A 563 -30.39 21.57 0.12
N PRO A 564 -31.04 20.48 0.53
CA PRO A 564 -30.91 19.97 1.90
C PRO A 564 -29.46 19.57 2.26
N SER A 565 -28.76 18.91 1.33
CA SER A 565 -27.39 18.43 1.51
C SER A 565 -26.38 19.56 1.72
N THR A 566 -25.68 19.57 2.86
CA THR A 566 -24.70 20.61 3.20
C THR A 566 -23.51 20.61 2.24
N ILE A 567 -23.07 19.44 1.78
CA ILE A 567 -21.94 19.33 0.86
C ILE A 567 -22.27 19.90 -0.53
N ILE A 568 -23.51 19.77 -1.01
CA ILE A 568 -23.95 20.43 -2.27
C ILE A 568 -23.98 21.95 -2.10
N LYS A 569 -24.47 22.46 -0.95
CA LYS A 569 -24.40 23.90 -0.66
C LYS A 569 -22.97 24.41 -0.65
N LEU A 570 -22.06 23.64 -0.05
CA LEU A 570 -20.64 23.97 -0.01
C LEU A 570 -20.08 24.10 -1.42
N GLY A 571 -20.34 23.11 -2.29
CA GLY A 571 -19.91 23.17 -3.69
C GLY A 571 -20.41 24.43 -4.41
N ALA A 572 -21.70 24.76 -4.27
CA ALA A 572 -22.28 25.95 -4.88
C ALA A 572 -21.74 27.26 -4.28
N ALA A 573 -21.55 27.33 -2.97
CA ALA A 573 -20.95 28.48 -2.31
C ALA A 573 -19.50 28.69 -2.76
N ALA A 574 -18.72 27.61 -2.84
CA ALA A 574 -17.34 27.63 -3.33
C ALA A 574 -17.27 28.14 -4.78
N ALA A 575 -18.18 27.68 -5.65
CA ALA A 575 -18.28 28.13 -7.04
C ALA A 575 -18.53 29.65 -7.15
N LEU A 576 -19.49 30.17 -6.37
CA LEU A 576 -19.81 31.60 -6.32
C LEU A 576 -18.63 32.42 -5.79
N ILE A 577 -18.05 32.01 -4.66
CA ILE A 577 -16.94 32.72 -4.01
C ILE A 577 -15.70 32.75 -4.90
N ARG A 578 -15.37 31.63 -5.55
CA ARG A 578 -14.25 31.51 -6.51
C ARG A 578 -14.38 32.56 -7.63
N ASN A 579 -15.61 32.82 -8.06
CA ASN A 579 -15.90 33.78 -9.13
C ASN A 579 -16.37 35.15 -8.62
N ASN A 580 -15.97 35.52 -7.40
CA ASN A 580 -16.24 36.83 -6.79
C ASN A 580 -17.73 37.20 -6.69
N GLN A 581 -18.62 36.21 -6.65
CA GLN A 581 -20.04 36.43 -6.39
C GLN A 581 -20.34 36.36 -4.89
N PRO A 582 -21.33 37.13 -4.40
CA PRO A 582 -21.71 37.10 -2.99
C PRO A 582 -22.41 35.79 -2.63
N VAL A 583 -22.18 35.33 -1.40
CA VAL A 583 -22.92 34.21 -0.79
C VAL A 583 -23.52 34.72 0.52
N PRO A 584 -24.81 34.46 0.82
CA PRO A 584 -25.41 34.89 2.06
C PRO A 584 -24.66 34.33 3.28
N ALA A 585 -24.35 35.18 4.25
CA ALA A 585 -23.62 34.76 5.47
C ALA A 585 -24.35 33.64 6.22
N ALA A 586 -25.68 33.63 6.21
CA ALA A 586 -26.48 32.55 6.82
C ALA A 586 -26.23 31.17 6.18
N VAL A 587 -25.91 31.11 4.88
CA VAL A 587 -25.55 29.86 4.20
C VAL A 587 -24.18 29.39 4.66
N LEU A 588 -23.19 30.29 4.70
CA LEU A 588 -21.85 29.97 5.20
C LEU A 588 -21.88 29.52 6.67
N GLN A 589 -22.71 30.16 7.50
CA GLN A 589 -22.96 29.73 8.89
C GLN A 589 -23.53 28.32 8.96
N LYS A 590 -24.44 27.96 8.06
CA LYS A 590 -25.06 26.63 8.03
C LYS A 590 -24.08 25.55 7.56
N ILE A 591 -23.21 25.87 6.60
CA ILE A 591 -22.14 24.97 6.15
C ILE A 591 -21.10 24.79 7.27
N ALA A 592 -20.62 25.87 7.88
CA ALA A 592 -19.63 25.77 8.96
C ALA A 592 -20.17 25.12 10.25
N ALA A 593 -21.49 25.12 10.45
CA ALA A 593 -22.12 24.45 11.58
C ALA A 593 -22.00 22.92 11.51
N ASP A 594 -22.04 22.35 10.30
CA ASP A 594 -21.92 20.93 10.05
C ASP A 594 -20.45 20.47 10.21
N SER A 595 -20.19 19.61 11.20
CA SER A 595 -18.83 19.18 11.54
C SER A 595 -18.11 18.43 10.42
N ILE A 596 -18.78 17.85 9.42
CA ILE A 596 -18.09 17.20 8.28
C ILE A 596 -17.66 18.25 7.26
N THR A 597 -18.53 19.20 6.93
CA THR A 597 -18.24 20.18 5.86
C THR A 597 -17.49 21.43 6.33
N ARG A 598 -17.37 21.64 7.64
CA ARG A 598 -16.70 22.79 8.25
C ARG A 598 -15.25 22.95 7.81
N ILE A 599 -14.43 21.90 7.89
CA ILE A 599 -13.03 21.94 7.49
C ILE A 599 -12.90 22.15 5.97
N ILE A 600 -13.74 21.48 5.18
CA ILE A 600 -13.78 21.64 3.73
C ILE A 600 -14.05 23.10 3.36
N LEU A 601 -15.00 23.77 4.04
CA LEU A 601 -15.28 25.19 3.81
C LEU A 601 -14.10 26.07 4.21
N TYR A 602 -13.49 25.80 5.37
CA TYR A 602 -12.34 26.55 5.86
C TYR A 602 -11.17 26.50 4.88
N ASP A 603 -10.79 25.29 4.44
CA ASP A 603 -9.71 25.06 3.49
C ASP A 603 -10.02 25.68 2.14
N THR A 604 -11.27 25.56 1.69
CA THR A 604 -11.73 26.19 0.44
C THR A 604 -11.56 27.70 0.47
N LEU A 605 -12.02 28.37 1.53
CA LEU A 605 -11.88 29.82 1.67
C LEU A 605 -10.43 30.25 1.80
N THR A 606 -9.60 29.48 2.49
CA THR A 606 -8.16 29.74 2.63
C THR A 606 -7.45 29.62 1.28
N LYS A 607 -7.71 28.53 0.52
CA LYS A 607 -7.18 28.34 -0.85
C LYS A 607 -7.63 29.45 -1.80
N LEU A 608 -8.85 29.94 -1.65
CA LEU A 608 -9.39 31.08 -2.41
C LEU A 608 -8.92 32.46 -1.88
N LYS A 609 -8.08 32.50 -0.85
CA LYS A 609 -7.58 33.74 -0.20
C LYS A 609 -8.70 34.63 0.34
N LYS A 610 -9.79 34.04 0.82
CA LYS A 610 -10.96 34.72 1.41
C LYS A 610 -11.34 34.20 2.81
N PRO A 611 -10.39 34.00 3.73
CA PRO A 611 -10.70 33.43 5.05
C PRO A 611 -11.63 34.32 5.90
N ALA A 612 -11.70 35.62 5.61
CA ALA A 612 -12.61 36.56 6.29
C ALA A 612 -14.11 36.24 6.08
N LEU A 613 -14.45 35.42 5.08
CA LEU A 613 -15.83 34.94 4.88
C LEU A 613 -16.18 33.77 5.82
N PHE A 614 -15.19 33.15 6.47
CA PHE A 614 -15.44 32.04 7.35
C PHE A 614 -16.15 32.51 8.63
N PRO A 615 -17.23 31.85 9.07
CA PRO A 615 -17.95 32.26 10.26
C PRO A 615 -17.09 32.27 11.54
N ALA A 616 -16.98 33.44 12.17
CA ALA A 616 -16.17 33.64 13.38
C ALA A 616 -16.51 32.67 14.54
N LYS A 617 -17.78 32.25 14.65
CA LYS A 617 -18.24 31.27 15.66
C LYS A 617 -17.44 29.96 15.61
N TYR A 618 -17.10 29.50 14.41
CA TYR A 618 -16.40 28.22 14.20
C TYR A 618 -14.91 28.40 13.92
N LEU A 619 -14.42 29.65 13.89
CA LEU A 619 -13.01 29.98 13.61
C LEU A 619 -12.17 29.83 14.88
N ASN A 620 -12.13 28.62 15.43
CA ASN A 620 -11.35 28.28 16.61
C ASN A 620 -10.82 26.85 16.50
N GLN A 621 -9.76 26.55 17.24
CA GLN A 621 -9.06 25.27 17.12
C GLN A 621 -9.96 24.09 17.46
N VAL A 622 -10.83 24.17 18.48
CA VAL A 622 -11.73 23.07 18.88
C VAL A 622 -12.73 22.71 17.78
N ALA A 623 -13.34 23.71 17.15
CA ALA A 623 -14.29 23.46 16.07
C ALA A 623 -13.60 22.90 14.82
N ILE A 624 -12.41 23.40 14.47
CA ILE A 624 -11.65 22.91 13.32
C ILE A 624 -11.11 21.50 13.58
N SER A 625 -10.59 21.21 14.77
CA SER A 625 -10.03 19.91 15.13
C SER A 625 -11.07 18.80 15.18
N GLU A 626 -12.29 19.11 15.63
CA GLU A 626 -13.42 18.17 15.56
C GLU A 626 -13.69 17.76 14.10
N SER A 627 -13.73 18.75 13.20
CA SER A 627 -13.99 18.54 11.78
C SER A 627 -12.85 17.79 11.09
N GLU A 628 -11.60 18.13 11.42
CA GLU A 628 -10.40 17.43 10.94
C GLU A 628 -10.39 15.96 11.32
N LEU A 629 -10.77 15.65 12.56
CA LEU A 629 -10.82 14.28 13.04
C LEU A 629 -11.95 13.48 12.38
N LEU A 630 -13.10 14.11 12.10
CA LEU A 630 -14.18 13.48 11.35
C LEU A 630 -13.80 13.21 9.88
N ASP A 631 -13.07 14.13 9.25
CA ASP A 631 -12.51 13.94 7.92
C ASP A 631 -11.51 12.76 7.89
N TYR A 632 -10.65 12.64 8.92
CA TYR A 632 -9.72 11.51 9.06
C TYR A 632 -10.41 10.14 9.14
N ILE A 633 -11.61 10.06 9.73
CA ILE A 633 -12.34 8.79 9.92
C ILE A 633 -13.45 8.59 8.86
N SER A 634 -13.46 9.36 7.77
CA SER A 634 -14.55 9.33 6.78
C SER A 634 -14.79 7.94 6.19
N ASP A 635 -13.74 7.14 6.05
CA ASP A 635 -13.80 5.77 5.48
C ASP A 635 -14.52 4.78 6.42
N HIS A 636 -14.68 5.15 7.70
CA HIS A 636 -15.40 4.40 8.73
C HIS A 636 -16.74 5.07 9.12
N SER A 637 -17.27 5.94 8.24
CA SER A 637 -18.47 6.74 8.54
C SER A 637 -19.73 5.92 8.80
N SER A 638 -19.84 4.71 8.26
CA SER A 638 -20.96 3.80 8.53
C SER A 638 -20.96 3.23 9.94
N GLU A 639 -19.77 3.04 10.53
CA GLU A 639 -19.60 2.54 11.90
C GLU A 639 -19.60 3.69 12.91
N PHE A 640 -19.32 4.92 12.49
CA PHE A 640 -19.20 6.05 13.40
C PHE A 640 -20.55 6.47 14.03
N SER A 641 -20.60 6.54 15.36
CA SER A 641 -21.80 6.90 16.12
C SER A 641 -21.74 8.31 16.71
N SER A 642 -20.65 8.69 17.39
CA SER A 642 -20.56 10.00 18.05
C SER A 642 -19.13 10.45 18.33
N ILE A 643 -18.95 11.77 18.45
CA ILE A 643 -17.72 12.44 18.86
C ILE A 643 -18.03 13.36 20.05
N ASN A 644 -17.23 13.29 21.11
CA ASN A 644 -17.39 14.12 22.30
C ASN A 644 -16.06 14.74 22.68
N PHE A 645 -16.01 16.06 22.82
CA PHE A 645 -14.82 16.76 23.31
C PHE A 645 -14.47 16.31 24.73
N LEU A 646 -13.18 16.05 24.98
CA LEU A 646 -12.66 15.68 26.29
C LEU A 646 -11.90 16.83 26.93
N LYS A 647 -10.73 17.19 26.38
CA LYS A 647 -9.89 18.29 26.89
C LYS A 647 -8.86 18.75 25.86
N GLU A 648 -8.33 19.96 26.09
CA GLU A 648 -7.13 20.47 25.44
C GLU A 648 -5.90 20.13 26.30
N ILE A 649 -4.82 19.67 25.67
CA ILE A 649 -3.53 19.39 26.33
C ILE A 649 -2.43 20.16 25.64
N ILE A 650 -1.57 20.82 26.41
CA ILE A 650 -0.32 21.39 25.91
C ILE A 650 0.81 20.46 26.32
N THR A 651 1.50 19.88 25.35
CA THR A 651 2.62 18.97 25.58
C THR A 651 3.75 19.26 24.59
N ASP A 652 4.93 18.70 24.83
CA ASP A 652 6.03 18.79 23.88
C ASP A 652 5.73 17.90 22.67
N PHE A 653 5.93 18.46 21.48
CA PHE A 653 5.86 17.74 20.22
C PHE A 653 6.92 18.29 19.28
N LYS A 654 7.82 17.41 18.81
CA LYS A 654 8.95 17.78 17.93
C LYS A 654 9.76 18.99 18.46
N GLY A 655 10.08 18.98 19.77
CA GLY A 655 10.93 19.98 20.40
C GLY A 655 10.27 21.34 20.67
N SER A 656 8.95 21.45 20.56
CA SER A 656 8.21 22.67 20.90
C SER A 656 6.92 22.36 21.65
N LYS A 657 6.46 23.27 22.52
CA LYS A 657 5.14 23.15 23.15
C LYS A 657 4.08 23.33 22.08
N GLN A 658 3.27 22.30 21.87
CA GLN A 658 2.13 22.28 20.96
C GLN A 658 0.88 21.89 21.73
N LYS A 659 -0.28 22.24 21.16
CA LYS A 659 -1.58 21.94 21.70
C LYS A 659 -2.22 20.78 20.96
N PHE A 660 -2.83 19.86 21.69
CA PHE A 660 -3.64 18.76 21.19
C PHE A 660 -5.04 18.87 21.76
N ILE A 661 -6.02 18.42 20.98
CA ILE A 661 -7.42 18.42 21.36
C ILE A 661 -7.91 16.99 21.32
N LEU A 662 -8.41 16.51 22.45
CA LEU A 662 -8.79 15.12 22.65
C LEU A 662 -10.30 14.95 22.59
N TYR A 663 -10.72 13.85 22.00
CA TYR A 663 -12.11 13.47 21.82
C TYR A 663 -12.34 12.01 22.21
N LYS A 664 -13.54 11.71 22.70
CA LYS A 664 -14.07 10.35 22.75
C LYS A 664 -14.86 10.11 21.48
N LEU A 665 -14.36 9.20 20.65
CA LEU A 665 -15.08 8.68 19.49
C LEU A 665 -15.82 7.41 19.90
N VAL A 666 -17.00 7.18 19.34
CA VAL A 666 -17.75 5.93 19.52
C VAL A 666 -18.08 5.38 18.15
N PHE A 667 -17.71 4.13 17.91
CA PHE A 667 -18.05 3.37 16.72
C PHE A 667 -18.95 2.19 17.10
N ASP A 668 -19.96 1.90 16.30
CA ASP A 668 -20.79 0.72 16.39
C ASP A 668 -20.13 -0.40 15.58
N ILE A 669 -19.49 -1.33 16.29
CA ILE A 669 -18.80 -2.47 15.68
C ILE A 669 -19.61 -3.72 16.00
N GLU A 670 -20.20 -4.32 14.97
CA GLU A 670 -21.07 -5.50 15.08
C GLU A 670 -22.27 -5.34 16.04
N GLY A 671 -22.84 -4.14 16.13
CA GLY A 671 -23.96 -3.83 17.03
C GLY A 671 -23.52 -3.45 18.45
N PHE A 672 -22.22 -3.35 18.71
CA PHE A 672 -21.67 -2.96 20.00
C PHE A 672 -20.96 -1.60 19.92
N PRO A 673 -21.42 -0.59 20.69
CA PRO A 673 -20.76 0.71 20.75
C PRO A 673 -19.41 0.61 21.47
N GLN A 674 -18.32 0.79 20.73
CA GLN A 674 -16.95 0.76 21.22
C GLN A 674 -16.35 2.17 21.25
N PRO A 675 -15.86 2.64 22.42
CA PRO A 675 -15.23 3.95 22.52
C PRO A 675 -13.74 3.89 22.17
N PHE A 676 -13.24 4.98 21.59
CA PHE A 676 -11.83 5.19 21.23
C PHE A 676 -11.38 6.62 21.54
N LEU A 677 -10.08 6.81 21.74
CA LEU A 677 -9.49 8.13 21.92
C LEU A 677 -9.18 8.72 20.54
N GLY A 678 -9.88 9.80 20.19
CA GLY A 678 -9.58 10.65 19.06
C GLY A 678 -8.61 11.76 19.45
N ILE A 679 -7.59 11.97 18.63
CA ILE A 679 -6.52 12.93 18.89
C ILE A 679 -6.45 13.85 17.68
N ALA A 680 -6.50 15.17 17.89
CA ALA A 680 -6.31 16.15 16.83
C ALA A 680 -5.17 17.12 17.20
N GLY A 681 -4.26 17.34 16.25
CA GLY A 681 -3.10 18.23 16.43
C GLY A 681 -1.84 17.71 15.71
N PRO A 682 -0.69 18.38 15.87
CA PRO A 682 -0.44 19.52 16.76
C PRO A 682 -1.04 20.84 16.26
N PHE A 683 -1.51 21.66 17.20
CA PHE A 683 -1.91 23.04 16.96
C PHE A 683 -1.01 24.01 17.72
N PRO A 684 -0.82 25.25 17.23
CA PRO A 684 -0.04 26.24 17.96
C PRO A 684 -0.71 26.59 19.30
N VAL A 685 0.10 26.66 20.37
CA VAL A 685 -0.40 26.96 21.74
C VAL A 685 -1.13 28.30 21.78
N ARG A 686 -0.55 29.31 21.14
CA ARG A 686 -1.20 30.59 20.86
C ARG A 686 -1.83 30.48 19.48
N PRO A 687 -3.16 30.42 19.37
CA PRO A 687 -3.81 30.32 18.07
C PRO A 687 -3.40 31.51 17.21
N SER A 688 -2.96 31.26 15.98
CA SER A 688 -2.96 32.28 14.94
C SER A 688 -4.40 32.74 14.68
N ALA A 689 -4.56 33.92 14.08
CA ALA A 689 -5.89 34.42 13.69
C ALA A 689 -6.64 33.43 12.76
N LEU A 690 -5.90 32.57 12.06
CA LEU A 690 -6.39 31.49 11.22
C LEU A 690 -5.89 30.14 11.76
N PRO A 691 -6.78 29.20 12.14
CA PRO A 691 -6.38 27.85 12.57
C PRO A 691 -5.58 27.09 11.50
N VAL A 692 -4.71 26.17 11.95
CA VAL A 692 -4.01 25.24 11.05
C VAL A 692 -4.89 24.01 10.83
N THR A 693 -4.86 23.44 9.63
CA THR A 693 -5.52 22.17 9.25
C THR A 693 -4.48 21.19 8.70
N GLY A 694 -4.86 19.90 8.56
CA GLY A 694 -3.95 18.86 8.08
C GLY A 694 -2.84 18.58 9.09
N SER A 695 -3.21 18.50 10.36
CA SER A 695 -2.28 18.41 11.48
C SER A 695 -1.61 17.05 11.50
N ALA A 696 -0.28 17.06 11.66
CA ALA A 696 0.58 15.91 11.40
C ALA A 696 0.37 14.70 12.32
N ALA A 697 -0.38 14.83 13.41
CA ALA A 697 -0.64 13.79 14.38
C ALA A 697 -2.13 13.68 14.73
N THR A 698 -3.02 14.08 13.82
CA THR A 698 -4.46 13.80 13.95
C THR A 698 -4.72 12.33 13.64
N GLY A 699 -5.55 11.66 14.45
CA GLY A 699 -5.97 10.28 14.24
C GLY A 699 -6.68 9.63 15.43
N VAL A 700 -6.88 8.31 15.34
CA VAL A 700 -7.55 7.51 16.37
C VAL A 700 -6.56 6.56 17.03
N PHE A 701 -6.47 6.59 18.35
CA PHE A 701 -5.61 5.69 19.11
C PHE A 701 -6.28 4.33 19.33
N LEU A 702 -5.62 3.27 18.85
CA LEU A 702 -6.10 1.87 18.88
C LEU A 702 -5.29 0.95 19.80
N GLY A 703 -4.43 1.49 20.66
CA GLY A 703 -3.42 0.71 21.40
C GLY A 703 -4.02 -0.24 22.44
N ARG A 704 -4.41 0.31 23.59
CA ARG A 704 -5.13 -0.40 24.65
C ARG A 704 -6.56 0.10 24.69
N GLY A 705 -7.52 -0.76 25.05
CA GLY A 705 -8.95 -0.40 25.08
C GLY A 705 -9.20 0.92 25.82
N TYR A 706 -10.16 1.71 25.34
CA TYR A 706 -10.41 3.06 25.84
C TYR A 706 -10.78 3.08 27.31
N ALA A 707 -10.08 3.92 28.08
CA ALA A 707 -10.43 4.26 29.46
C ALA A 707 -10.08 5.73 29.72
N ILE A 708 -10.98 6.48 30.35
CA ILE A 708 -10.83 7.95 30.52
C ILE A 708 -9.63 8.31 31.39
N GLU A 709 -9.28 7.44 32.34
CA GLU A 709 -8.13 7.55 33.23
C GLU A 709 -6.78 7.40 32.51
N ASN A 710 -6.76 6.78 31.31
CA ASN A 710 -5.54 6.49 30.57
C ASN A 710 -5.23 7.50 29.46
N ILE A 711 -6.10 8.48 29.19
CA ILE A 711 -6.02 9.35 28.00
C ILE A 711 -4.72 10.15 27.87
N ASP A 712 -4.09 10.53 28.99
CA ASP A 712 -2.82 11.28 28.97
C ASP A 712 -1.65 10.38 28.55
N ASP A 713 -1.65 9.14 29.05
CA ASP A 713 -0.67 8.14 28.68
C ASP A 713 -0.90 7.64 27.25
N ASP A 714 -2.17 7.49 26.82
CA ASP A 714 -2.55 7.12 25.45
C ASP A 714 -2.13 8.20 24.45
N LEU A 715 -2.35 9.48 24.77
CA LEU A 715 -1.83 10.59 23.96
C LEU A 715 -0.32 10.53 23.89
N LYS A 716 0.37 10.31 25.01
CA LYS A 716 1.84 10.22 25.02
C LYS A 716 2.33 9.10 24.11
N GLU A 717 1.70 7.92 24.17
CA GLU A 717 1.99 6.78 23.29
C GLU A 717 1.73 7.10 21.81
N TRP A 718 0.65 7.80 21.50
CA TRP A 718 0.34 8.29 20.16
C TRP A 718 1.37 9.30 19.63
N LEU A 719 1.80 10.27 20.43
CA LEU A 719 2.75 11.28 19.97
C LEU A 719 4.15 10.71 19.71
N MET A 720 4.57 9.69 20.47
CA MET A 720 5.84 8.99 20.24
C MET A 720 5.97 8.40 18.83
N GLN A 721 4.86 8.20 18.11
CA GLN A 721 4.89 7.70 16.74
C GLN A 721 5.40 8.73 15.72
N PHE A 722 5.40 10.02 16.08
CA PHE A 722 5.70 11.12 15.18
C PHE A 722 6.99 11.87 15.53
N GLU A 723 7.66 11.56 16.64
CA GLU A 723 8.88 12.23 17.12
C GLU A 723 10.18 11.74 16.44
N GLU A 724 10.17 11.55 15.11
CA GLU A 724 11.37 11.22 14.32
C GLU A 724 12.24 12.44 13.98
#